data_AF-A0A2G9EJX8-F1
#
_entry.id   AF-A0A2G9EJX8-F1
#
_cell.length_a   1.000
_cell.length_b   1.000
_cell.length_c   1.000
_cell.angle_alpha   90.00
_cell.angle_beta   90.00
_cell.angle_gamma   90.00
#
_symmetry.space_group_name_H-M   'P 1'
#
loop_
_entity.id
_entity.type
_entity.pdbx_description
1 polymer ?
#
loop_
_entity_poly.entity_id
_entity_poly.type
_entity_poly.pdbx_seq_one_letter_code
_entity_poly.pdbx_strand_id
1 'polypeptide(L)'
;MKKIFNDIYVGSNIISKLNDYTKDFDKVLVFSNETIADLYFEKFKSTLIEKDKIFYFTIKDGEEYKNIESILSVYDFMLENNFSRKSLVISLGGGVICDMGGYISATYMRGIEFIQVPTSLLAQVDASVGGKVAINHPKCKNMIGSFKSPYRVLIDVEFLKTLAEREFKSGMGELLKHSFLTKDKKYLEYVENNVEKIKALDNEVLENIVEQSIRIKKHYVDIDPFEKGERAFLNLGHTYAHALESFFAYKVYTHGEAVAKGIIFDLELSLLRGQIDEAYLERARNIFNLFNIDTDLIYLDSDKFIPLMRKDKKNSFNKIITIILDAQGNISKTEVKEDEIIKIIAKYKNNFLRASIDIGTNSCRLFIAEVKKIDNKIIFKKEIHKDLEIVKLGEDVNKNKFLKEEAIERTLKCLKKYRELIDEYSIEEKDIICFATSATRDSSNRDYFIKKVYDETKIKINCISGDEEAYINFKGVISSFDKNFKENILVFDIGGGSTEFTLGNMNGIEKKISLNIGSVRITEKFFLENGRYNYSEENRNRAKEWIEENLEKLEEFKNESFILVGVAGTTTTQVSVREKMEIYDSEKIHLSDLTTKEISDNLDLFIKNIKNDKDVKGLDTKRRDVIIGGTIILKEILEYFKKDSLIVSENDNLMGAILEGVNENDRCSK
;
A
#
# COMPACT_ATOMS: atom_id res chain seq x y z
N MET A 1 9.10 8.85 32.35
CA MET A 1 10.43 8.68 31.74
C MET A 1 11.24 7.68 32.55
N LYS A 2 11.52 6.53 31.95
CA LYS A 2 12.36 5.47 32.50
C LYS A 2 13.72 5.53 31.80
N LYS A 3 14.79 5.56 32.59
CA LYS A 3 16.16 5.37 32.08
C LYS A 3 16.40 3.87 31.96
N ILE A 4 16.41 3.35 30.73
CA ILE A 4 16.55 1.91 30.48
C ILE A 4 18.03 1.50 30.49
N PHE A 5 18.85 2.32 29.83
CA PHE A 5 20.31 2.22 29.79
C PHE A 5 20.93 3.61 30.01
N ASN A 6 22.26 3.72 30.02
CA ASN A 6 22.93 5.02 30.21
C ASN A 6 22.62 6.05 29.13
N ASP A 7 22.34 5.57 27.93
CA ASP A 7 22.11 6.33 26.71
C ASP A 7 20.67 6.22 26.18
N ILE A 8 19.84 5.32 26.73
CA ILE A 8 18.47 5.06 26.21
C ILE A 8 17.40 5.40 27.27
N TYR A 9 16.46 6.23 26.86
CA TYR A 9 15.35 6.72 27.67
C TYR A 9 14.03 6.43 26.97
N VAL A 10 13.06 5.90 27.70
CA VAL A 10 11.71 5.60 27.21
C VAL A 10 10.69 6.35 28.06
N GLY A 11 9.67 6.94 27.45
CA GLY A 11 8.59 7.57 28.18
C GLY A 11 7.55 8.21 27.28
N SER A 12 6.77 9.10 27.89
CA SER A 12 5.79 9.96 27.25
C SER A 12 6.13 11.43 27.50
N ASN A 13 5.96 12.28 26.48
CA ASN A 13 6.24 13.73 26.51
C ASN A 13 7.68 14.10 26.95
N ILE A 14 8.67 13.38 26.42
CA ILE A 14 10.08 13.51 26.85
C ILE A 14 10.88 14.54 26.05
N ILE A 15 10.29 15.20 25.05
CA ILE A 15 10.96 16.24 24.22
C ILE A 15 11.59 17.34 25.07
N SER A 16 10.93 17.75 26.16
CA SER A 16 11.46 18.78 27.09
C SER A 16 12.83 18.44 27.67
N LYS A 17 13.18 17.15 27.74
CA LYS A 17 14.46 16.65 28.23
C LYS A 17 15.60 16.82 27.23
N LEU A 18 15.31 17.05 25.95
CA LEU A 18 16.37 17.38 24.97
C LEU A 18 17.17 18.60 25.42
N ASN A 19 16.54 19.57 26.08
CA ASN A 19 17.21 20.74 26.63
C ASN A 19 18.37 20.37 27.56
N ASP A 20 18.31 19.26 28.29
CA ASP A 20 19.39 18.83 29.18
C ASP A 20 20.59 18.23 28.43
N TYR A 21 20.39 17.82 27.18
CA TYR A 21 21.40 17.16 26.34
C TYR A 21 21.92 18.04 25.21
N THR A 22 21.41 19.27 25.05
CA THR A 22 21.84 20.22 24.01
C THR A 22 22.75 21.34 24.54
N LYS A 23 22.91 21.50 25.86
CA LYS A 23 23.59 22.65 26.48
C LYS A 23 25.05 22.77 26.06
N ASP A 24 25.78 21.65 26.03
CA ASP A 24 27.23 21.62 25.80
C ASP A 24 27.63 21.71 24.31
N PHE A 25 26.66 21.84 23.41
CA PHE A 25 26.87 21.89 21.96
C PHE A 25 26.72 23.32 21.44
N ASP A 26 27.55 23.68 20.46
CA ASP A 26 27.59 25.03 19.89
C ASP A 26 26.48 25.28 18.85
N LYS A 27 26.10 24.24 18.09
CA LYS A 27 24.99 24.21 17.16
C LYS A 27 24.29 22.86 17.19
N VAL A 28 22.99 22.88 16.97
CA VAL A 28 22.14 21.69 16.97
C VAL A 28 21.33 21.66 15.67
N LEU A 29 21.48 20.61 14.88
CA LEU A 29 20.64 20.35 13.72
C LEU A 29 19.51 19.41 14.10
N VAL A 30 18.25 19.85 14.02
CA VAL A 30 17.08 18.98 14.03
C VAL A 30 16.82 18.54 12.59
N PHE A 31 17.15 17.28 12.30
CA PHE A 31 17.06 16.66 10.99
C PHE A 31 15.84 15.74 10.92
N SER A 32 15.01 15.90 9.88
CA SER A 32 13.74 15.17 9.69
C SER A 32 13.39 15.02 8.21
N ASN A 33 12.28 14.34 7.90
CA ASN A 33 11.57 14.50 6.63
C ASN A 33 10.46 15.56 6.75
N GLU A 34 9.87 15.95 5.62
CA GLU A 34 8.75 16.90 5.53
C GLU A 34 7.53 16.46 6.35
N THR A 35 7.08 15.20 6.21
CA THR A 35 5.89 14.67 6.92
C THR A 35 6.00 14.78 8.44
N ILE A 36 7.14 14.39 9.02
CA ILE A 36 7.38 14.45 10.46
C ILE A 36 7.63 15.89 10.91
N ALA A 37 8.24 16.72 10.06
CA ALA A 37 8.45 18.13 10.36
C ALA A 37 7.13 18.89 10.51
N ASP A 38 6.18 18.67 9.60
CA ASP A 38 4.85 19.28 9.65
C ASP A 38 4.11 18.96 10.95
N LEU A 39 4.31 17.75 11.49
CA LEU A 39 3.71 17.31 12.75
C LEU A 39 4.43 17.88 13.98
N TYR A 40 5.76 17.96 13.96
CA TYR A 40 6.54 18.06 15.20
C TYR A 40 7.52 19.22 15.30
N PHE A 41 7.86 19.92 14.20
CA PHE A 41 8.82 21.04 14.28
C PHE A 41 8.33 22.17 15.17
N GLU A 42 7.05 22.53 15.12
CA GLU A 42 6.51 23.58 15.99
C GLU A 42 6.55 23.17 17.48
N LYS A 43 6.34 21.88 17.78
CA LYS A 43 6.53 21.35 19.15
C LYS A 43 7.98 21.47 19.59
N PHE A 44 8.95 21.20 18.72
CA PHE A 44 10.38 21.35 19.02
C PHE A 44 10.79 22.82 19.18
N LYS A 45 10.35 23.71 18.28
CA LYS A 45 10.61 25.16 18.35
C LYS A 45 10.07 25.82 19.61
N SER A 46 8.93 25.34 20.10
CA SER A 46 8.33 25.83 21.35
C SER A 46 8.99 25.24 22.60
N THR A 47 9.55 24.03 22.50
CA THR A 47 10.12 23.30 23.66
C THR A 47 11.60 23.58 23.90
N LEU A 48 12.39 23.76 22.83
CA LEU A 48 13.83 23.96 22.93
C LEU A 48 14.18 25.42 23.26
N ILE A 49 15.03 25.63 24.28
CA ILE A 49 15.24 26.94 24.91
C ILE A 49 16.25 27.82 24.16
N GLU A 50 17.38 27.26 23.71
CA GLU A 50 18.49 28.00 23.08
C GLU A 50 18.27 28.14 21.56
N LYS A 51 17.24 28.88 21.16
CA LYS A 51 16.76 28.93 19.77
C LYS A 51 17.82 29.35 18.75
N ASP A 52 18.71 30.28 19.13
CA ASP A 52 19.71 30.85 18.24
C ASP A 52 20.75 29.84 17.72
N LYS A 53 20.92 28.71 18.41
CA LYS A 53 21.84 27.65 17.98
C LYS A 53 21.14 26.44 17.36
N ILE A 54 19.81 26.48 17.22
CA ILE A 54 19.02 25.36 16.72
C ILE A 54 18.62 25.62 15.28
N PHE A 55 19.01 24.70 14.40
CA PHE A 55 18.72 24.71 12.99
C PHE A 55 17.79 23.55 12.65
N TYR A 56 16.92 23.76 11.67
CA TYR A 56 15.95 22.77 11.23
C TYR A 56 16.19 22.49 9.75
N PHE A 57 16.24 21.22 9.38
CA PHE A 57 16.40 20.82 7.98
C PHE A 57 15.55 19.59 7.68
N THR A 58 14.90 19.61 6.51
CA THR A 58 14.06 18.52 6.03
C THR A 58 14.55 17.98 4.70
N ILE A 59 14.36 16.69 4.50
CA ILE A 59 14.35 16.06 3.19
C ILE A 59 12.93 15.60 2.84
N LYS A 60 12.72 15.23 1.57
CA LYS A 60 11.48 14.56 1.18
C LYS A 60 11.32 13.23 1.91
N ASP A 61 10.07 12.84 2.17
CA ASP A 61 9.76 11.58 2.84
C ASP A 61 9.84 10.39 1.87
N GLY A 62 10.36 9.25 2.36
CA GLY A 62 10.47 8.01 1.60
C GLY A 62 11.86 7.36 1.62
N GLU A 63 11.88 6.03 1.51
CA GLU A 63 13.11 5.21 1.44
C GLU A 63 13.98 5.55 0.20
N GLU A 64 13.38 6.07 -0.87
CA GLU A 64 14.09 6.51 -2.08
C GLU A 64 15.02 7.70 -1.83
N TYR A 65 14.73 8.53 -0.83
CA TYR A 65 15.57 9.65 -0.39
C TYR A 65 16.65 9.24 0.62
N LYS A 66 16.73 7.95 0.97
CA LYS A 66 17.81 7.39 1.78
C LYS A 66 19.08 7.16 0.94
N ASN A 67 19.58 8.22 0.31
CA ASN A 67 20.66 8.15 -0.69
C ASN A 67 21.74 9.21 -0.40
N ILE A 68 22.82 9.22 -1.20
CA ILE A 68 23.95 10.13 -0.98
C ILE A 68 23.61 11.58 -1.37
N GLU A 69 22.74 11.77 -2.36
CA GLU A 69 22.32 13.08 -2.85
C GLU A 69 21.60 13.88 -1.75
N SER A 70 20.69 13.23 -1.02
CA SER A 70 20.02 13.82 0.14
C SER A 70 20.96 14.07 1.31
N ILE A 71 22.05 13.31 1.45
CA ILE A 71 23.07 13.56 2.49
C ILE A 71 23.92 14.78 2.13
N LEU A 72 24.28 14.95 0.85
CA LEU A 72 25.07 16.10 0.38
C LEU A 72 24.36 17.43 0.64
N SER A 73 23.05 17.51 0.39
CA SER A 73 22.28 18.73 0.68
C SER A 73 22.27 19.09 2.18
N VAL A 74 22.28 18.10 3.06
CA VAL A 74 22.43 18.32 4.50
C VAL A 74 23.83 18.85 4.84
N TYR A 75 24.87 18.32 4.20
CA TYR A 75 26.23 18.83 4.40
C TYR A 75 26.41 20.25 3.92
N ASP A 76 25.85 20.59 2.75
CA ASP A 76 25.87 21.96 2.22
C ASP A 76 25.25 22.92 3.25
N PHE A 77 24.05 22.58 3.74
CA PHE A 77 23.38 23.35 4.78
C PHE A 77 24.22 23.50 6.06
N MET A 78 24.82 22.41 6.55
CA MET A 78 25.67 22.44 7.75
C MET A 78 26.94 23.28 7.54
N LEU A 79 27.55 23.25 6.35
CA LEU A 79 28.74 24.05 6.01
C LEU A 79 28.39 25.54 5.90
N GLU A 80 27.30 25.88 5.20
CA GLU A 80 26.80 27.25 5.06
C GLU A 80 26.48 27.86 6.43
N ASN A 81 25.90 27.06 7.31
CA ASN A 81 25.59 27.47 8.68
C ASN A 81 26.76 27.27 9.65
N ASN A 82 27.99 27.03 9.18
CA ASN A 82 29.21 26.94 10.00
C ASN A 82 29.09 25.98 11.20
N PHE A 83 28.59 24.76 10.98
CA PHE A 83 28.64 23.69 11.98
C PHE A 83 30.09 23.28 12.28
N SER A 84 30.36 22.85 13.51
CA SER A 84 31.70 22.53 14.00
C SER A 84 31.78 21.11 14.57
N ARG A 85 32.98 20.70 15.01
CA ARG A 85 33.17 19.39 15.69
C ARG A 85 32.43 19.28 17.02
N LYS A 86 31.97 20.41 17.58
CA LYS A 86 31.18 20.47 18.82
C LYS A 86 29.68 20.62 18.54
N SER A 87 29.24 20.42 17.31
CA SER A 87 27.83 20.44 16.96
C SER A 87 27.17 19.09 17.17
N LEU A 88 25.83 19.10 17.21
CA LEU A 88 24.98 17.95 17.47
C LEU A 88 23.95 17.79 16.35
N VAL A 89 23.65 16.54 15.97
CA VAL A 89 22.48 16.22 15.14
C VAL A 89 21.42 15.55 16.00
N ILE A 90 20.17 16.00 15.90
CA ILE A 90 18.98 15.34 16.45
C ILE A 90 18.24 14.73 15.26
N SER A 91 18.20 13.40 15.19
CA SER A 91 17.51 12.65 14.14
C SER A 91 16.07 12.39 14.58
N LEU A 92 15.13 13.21 14.09
CA LEU A 92 13.71 13.14 14.44
C LEU A 92 12.94 12.47 13.30
N GLY A 93 12.56 11.20 13.46
CA GLY A 93 11.81 10.49 12.43
C GLY A 93 11.79 8.98 12.58
N GLY A 94 11.35 8.28 11.54
CA GLY A 94 11.43 6.82 11.45
C GLY A 94 12.84 6.31 11.13
N GLY A 95 12.96 5.02 10.78
CA GLY A 95 14.25 4.36 10.54
C GLY A 95 15.13 5.01 9.48
N VAL A 96 14.52 5.58 8.42
CA VAL A 96 15.24 6.33 7.36
C VAL A 96 16.00 7.52 7.95
N ILE A 97 15.31 8.39 8.68
CA ILE A 97 15.91 9.57 9.30
C ILE A 97 16.91 9.18 10.38
N CYS A 98 16.61 8.14 11.17
CA CYS A 98 17.53 7.61 12.18
C CYS A 98 18.85 7.16 11.55
N ASP A 99 18.79 6.38 10.47
CA ASP A 99 19.99 5.88 9.78
C ASP A 99 20.77 7.01 9.11
N MET A 100 20.07 7.90 8.39
CA MET A 100 20.71 9.02 7.69
C MET A 100 21.35 10.01 8.66
N GLY A 101 20.65 10.40 9.71
CA GLY A 101 21.17 11.32 10.71
C GLY A 101 22.37 10.74 11.45
N GLY A 102 22.34 9.45 11.76
CA GLY A 102 23.51 8.75 12.29
C GLY A 102 24.69 8.69 11.31
N TYR A 103 24.42 8.46 10.01
CA TYR A 103 25.45 8.47 8.97
C TYR A 103 26.06 9.87 8.79
N ILE A 104 25.23 10.91 8.69
CA ILE A 104 25.63 12.33 8.68
C ILE A 104 26.60 12.58 9.82
N SER A 105 26.24 12.19 11.04
CA SER A 105 27.08 12.41 12.21
C SER A 105 28.34 11.55 12.25
N ALA A 106 28.32 10.36 11.64
CA ALA A 106 29.51 9.52 11.55
C ALA A 106 30.56 10.11 10.58
N THR A 107 30.12 10.77 9.50
CA THR A 107 31.03 11.20 8.43
C THR A 107 31.31 12.71 8.41
N TYR A 108 30.39 13.56 8.89
CA TYR A 108 30.62 15.00 8.97
C TYR A 108 31.76 15.32 9.93
N MET A 109 32.75 16.07 9.46
CA MET A 109 34.02 16.34 10.18
C MET A 109 34.73 15.09 10.75
N ARG A 110 34.49 13.92 10.16
CA ARG A 110 34.96 12.59 10.63
C ARG A 110 34.38 12.14 11.97
N GLY A 111 33.23 12.68 12.36
CA GLY A 111 32.52 12.29 13.58
C GLY A 111 32.11 13.50 14.41
N ILE A 112 30.80 13.66 14.59
CA ILE A 112 30.17 14.52 15.57
C ILE A 112 29.14 13.71 16.38
N GLU A 113 28.60 14.30 17.45
CA GLU A 113 27.59 13.60 18.25
C GLU A 113 26.20 13.70 17.64
N PHE A 114 25.34 12.76 18.03
CA PHE A 114 23.93 12.77 17.63
C PHE A 114 23.01 12.12 18.65
N ILE A 115 21.75 12.56 18.63
CA ILE A 115 20.65 12.01 19.42
C ILE A 115 19.62 11.42 18.47
N GLN A 116 19.19 10.20 18.75
CA GLN A 116 18.06 9.56 18.08
C GLN A 116 16.76 9.93 18.79
N VAL A 117 15.77 10.41 18.03
CA VAL A 117 14.40 10.65 18.50
C VAL A 117 13.43 9.90 17.56
N PRO A 118 13.31 8.57 17.71
CA PRO A 118 12.53 7.73 16.82
C PRO A 118 11.02 7.96 16.96
N THR A 119 10.34 8.21 15.84
CA THR A 119 8.89 8.50 15.79
C THR A 119 8.02 7.35 15.30
N SER A 120 8.62 6.27 14.75
CA SER A 120 7.90 5.04 14.40
C SER A 120 8.22 3.91 15.37
N LEU A 121 7.27 3.00 15.59
CA LEU A 121 7.48 1.88 16.51
C LEU A 121 8.68 1.02 16.08
N LEU A 122 8.82 0.75 14.78
CA LEU A 122 9.97 0.06 14.19
C LEU A 122 11.30 0.73 14.57
N ALA A 123 11.38 2.06 14.48
CA ALA A 123 12.58 2.78 14.86
C ALA A 123 12.83 2.77 16.37
N GLN A 124 11.76 2.82 17.18
CA GLN A 124 11.85 2.80 18.65
C GLN A 124 12.38 1.47 19.18
N VAL A 125 11.99 0.35 18.57
CA VAL A 125 12.39 -1.00 19.04
C VAL A 125 13.60 -1.58 18.32
N ASP A 126 13.88 -1.11 17.11
CA ASP A 126 14.93 -1.65 16.26
C ASP A 126 15.89 -0.56 15.78
N ALA A 127 15.59 0.20 14.73
CA ALA A 127 16.58 0.99 13.99
C ALA A 127 17.41 1.98 14.85
N SER A 128 16.82 2.62 15.87
CA SER A 128 17.53 3.58 16.72
C SER A 128 18.51 2.95 17.71
N VAL A 129 18.47 1.62 17.89
CA VAL A 129 19.26 0.88 18.86
C VAL A 129 20.24 -0.06 18.13
N GLY A 130 21.54 0.08 18.41
CA GLY A 130 22.57 -0.84 17.91
C GLY A 130 23.60 -0.25 16.94
N GLY A 131 23.53 1.05 16.66
CA GLY A 131 24.63 1.83 16.08
C GLY A 131 24.98 1.54 14.62
N LYS A 132 24.21 0.72 13.91
CA LYS A 132 24.32 0.58 12.45
C LYS A 132 23.61 1.77 11.83
N VAL A 133 24.32 2.54 11.03
CA VAL A 133 23.78 3.72 10.33
C VAL A 133 24.21 3.65 8.88
N ALA A 134 23.29 3.88 7.95
CA ALA A 134 23.55 3.61 6.54
C ALA A 134 22.69 4.44 5.59
N ILE A 135 23.13 4.48 4.34
CA ILE A 135 22.34 4.89 3.20
C ILE A 135 22.27 3.78 2.15
N ASN A 136 21.29 3.90 1.26
CA ASN A 136 21.12 3.01 0.13
C ASN A 136 22.00 3.43 -1.04
N HIS A 137 22.48 2.45 -1.78
CA HIS A 137 22.98 2.61 -3.13
C HIS A 137 21.84 2.25 -4.09
N PRO A 138 21.73 2.82 -5.31
CA PRO A 138 20.67 2.47 -6.28
C PRO A 138 20.52 0.97 -6.57
N LYS A 139 21.58 0.18 -6.34
CA LYS A 139 21.61 -1.28 -6.53
C LYS A 139 21.45 -2.10 -5.25
N CYS A 140 21.53 -1.50 -4.06
CA CYS A 140 21.53 -2.26 -2.80
C CYS A 140 21.19 -1.42 -1.58
N LYS A 141 20.33 -1.95 -0.69
CA LYS A 141 19.95 -1.30 0.57
C LYS A 141 21.03 -1.43 1.65
N ASN A 142 21.20 -0.36 2.43
CA ASN A 142 22.05 -0.28 3.62
C ASN A 142 23.48 -0.84 3.38
N MET A 143 24.06 -0.55 2.21
CA MET A 143 25.37 -1.08 1.83
C MET A 143 26.51 -0.10 2.14
N ILE A 144 26.20 1.19 2.23
CA ILE A 144 27.15 2.25 2.53
C ILE A 144 26.79 2.79 3.92
N GLY A 145 27.67 2.64 4.90
CA GLY A 145 27.33 2.95 6.28
C GLY A 145 28.52 2.97 7.23
N SER A 146 28.23 3.13 8.51
CA SER A 146 29.18 3.12 9.61
C SER A 146 28.59 2.46 10.85
N PHE A 147 29.46 2.06 11.78
CA PHE A 147 29.07 1.72 13.15
C PHE A 147 29.32 2.95 14.03
N LYS A 148 28.26 3.70 14.35
CA LYS A 148 28.32 4.91 15.19
C LYS A 148 27.16 4.89 16.18
N SER A 149 27.50 4.72 17.46
CA SER A 149 26.53 4.75 18.55
C SER A 149 26.07 6.19 18.85
N PRO A 150 24.77 6.40 19.12
CA PRO A 150 24.24 7.70 19.48
C PRO A 150 24.74 8.16 20.85
N TYR A 151 24.81 9.48 21.03
CA TYR A 151 25.00 10.09 22.34
C TYR A 151 23.81 9.74 23.24
N ARG A 152 22.58 9.85 22.71
CA ARG A 152 21.33 9.47 23.40
C ARG A 152 20.30 8.92 22.43
N VAL A 153 19.43 8.05 22.92
CA VAL A 153 18.18 7.62 22.26
C VAL A 153 17.02 8.01 23.17
N LEU A 154 16.14 8.88 22.68
CA LEU A 154 14.98 9.38 23.41
C LEU A 154 13.71 8.89 22.73
N ILE A 155 13.07 7.89 23.32
CA ILE A 155 11.87 7.25 22.81
C ILE A 155 10.63 7.81 23.50
N ASP A 156 9.82 8.53 22.72
CA ASP A 156 8.52 9.06 23.16
C ASP A 156 7.39 8.25 22.51
N VAL A 157 6.65 7.49 23.30
CA VAL A 157 5.55 6.65 22.79
C VAL A 157 4.36 7.48 22.27
N GLU A 158 4.28 8.77 22.64
CA GLU A 158 3.25 9.68 22.14
C GLU A 158 3.33 9.88 20.61
N PHE A 159 4.51 9.73 20.01
CA PHE A 159 4.66 9.83 18.55
C PHE A 159 3.88 8.75 17.79
N LEU A 160 3.59 7.62 18.45
CA LEU A 160 2.84 6.53 17.83
C LEU A 160 1.37 6.89 17.59
N LYS A 161 0.83 7.91 18.26
CA LYS A 161 -0.57 8.36 18.10
C LYS A 161 -0.86 9.00 16.75
N THR A 162 0.16 9.52 16.06
CA THR A 162 0.02 10.04 14.70
C THR A 162 0.59 9.09 13.64
N LEU A 163 1.08 7.91 14.05
CA LEU A 163 1.68 6.95 13.14
C LEU A 163 0.56 6.23 12.40
N ALA A 164 0.71 6.07 11.08
CA ALA A 164 -0.24 5.30 10.28
C ALA A 164 -0.35 3.86 10.81
N GLU A 165 -1.56 3.30 10.82
CA GLU A 165 -1.82 1.96 11.37
C GLU A 165 -0.92 0.89 10.73
N ARG A 166 -0.70 0.98 9.41
CA ARG A 166 0.20 0.09 8.66
C ARG A 166 1.64 0.14 9.16
N GLU A 167 2.15 1.32 9.50
CA GLU A 167 3.50 1.50 10.04
C GLU A 167 3.61 1.04 11.50
N PHE A 168 2.54 1.19 12.29
CA PHE A 168 2.46 0.59 13.62
C PHE A 168 2.50 -0.95 13.55
N LYS A 169 1.72 -1.55 12.65
CA LYS A 169 1.75 -3.00 12.38
C LYS A 169 3.14 -3.48 11.94
N SER A 170 3.82 -2.72 11.09
CA SER A 170 5.21 -2.98 10.71
C SER A 170 6.14 -3.01 11.95
N GLY A 171 6.04 -2.01 12.83
CA GLY A 171 6.82 -2.01 14.07
C GLY A 171 6.48 -3.17 15.01
N MET A 172 5.21 -3.58 15.07
CA MET A 172 4.78 -4.74 15.85
C MET A 172 5.39 -6.06 15.35
N GLY A 173 5.64 -6.20 14.05
CA GLY A 173 6.34 -7.37 13.49
C GLY A 173 7.71 -7.60 14.15
N GLU A 174 8.50 -6.53 14.28
CA GLU A 174 9.82 -6.54 14.91
C GLU A 174 9.75 -6.65 16.44
N LEU A 175 8.78 -5.97 17.07
CA LEU A 175 8.54 -6.09 18.50
C LEU A 175 8.22 -7.54 18.89
N LEU A 176 7.33 -8.20 18.14
CA LEU A 176 6.96 -9.59 18.34
C LEU A 176 8.11 -10.55 18.03
N LYS A 177 8.97 -10.26 17.04
CA LYS A 177 10.20 -11.02 16.79
C LYS A 177 11.03 -11.16 18.07
N HIS A 178 11.21 -10.07 18.83
CA HIS A 178 12.00 -10.12 20.06
C HIS A 178 11.43 -11.08 21.11
N SER A 179 10.12 -11.33 21.12
CA SER A 179 9.50 -12.33 22.01
C SER A 179 9.96 -13.77 21.73
N PHE A 180 10.33 -14.09 20.48
CA PHE A 180 10.92 -15.38 20.10
C PHE A 180 12.43 -15.44 20.34
N LEU A 181 13.07 -14.29 20.59
CA LEU A 181 14.51 -14.16 20.83
C LEU A 181 14.89 -14.21 22.32
N THR A 182 13.91 -14.36 23.21
CA THR A 182 14.11 -14.47 24.64
C THR A 182 13.50 -15.76 25.19
N LYS A 183 14.13 -16.32 26.23
CA LYS A 183 13.55 -17.45 26.99
C LYS A 183 12.48 -17.00 28.01
N ASP A 184 12.40 -15.70 28.27
CA ASP A 184 11.41 -15.15 29.19
C ASP A 184 10.03 -15.04 28.52
N LYS A 185 9.19 -16.05 28.78
CA LYS A 185 7.83 -16.15 28.25
C LYS A 185 6.91 -15.02 28.75
N LYS A 186 7.27 -14.34 29.85
CA LYS A 186 6.46 -13.25 30.42
C LYS A 186 6.29 -12.09 29.45
N TYR A 187 7.26 -11.86 28.56
CA TYR A 187 7.14 -10.79 27.59
C TYR A 187 6.00 -11.05 26.59
N LEU A 188 5.97 -12.24 25.99
CA LEU A 188 4.90 -12.65 25.09
C LEU A 188 3.55 -12.68 25.81
N GLU A 189 3.50 -13.27 27.02
CA GLU A 189 2.29 -13.32 27.85
C GLU A 189 1.78 -11.92 28.21
N TYR A 190 2.67 -10.95 28.46
CA TYR A 190 2.28 -9.57 28.73
C TYR A 190 1.64 -8.92 27.49
N VAL A 191 2.19 -9.18 26.29
CA VAL A 191 1.60 -8.69 25.03
C VAL A 191 0.23 -9.34 24.80
N GLU A 192 0.11 -10.66 24.98
CA GLU A 192 -1.15 -11.42 24.86
C GLU A 192 -2.24 -10.87 25.80
N ASN A 193 -1.87 -10.52 27.05
CA ASN A 193 -2.81 -10.00 28.05
C ASN A 193 -3.19 -8.53 27.86
N ASN A 194 -2.52 -7.78 26.98
CA ASN A 194 -2.73 -6.34 26.81
C ASN A 194 -3.06 -5.91 25.37
N VAL A 195 -3.48 -6.84 24.50
CA VAL A 195 -3.81 -6.57 23.08
C VAL A 195 -4.67 -5.33 22.89
N GLU A 196 -5.79 -5.22 23.61
CA GLU A 196 -6.72 -4.09 23.47
C GLU A 196 -6.09 -2.76 23.89
N LYS A 197 -5.27 -2.76 24.95
CA LYS A 197 -4.55 -1.55 25.39
C LYS A 197 -3.45 -1.14 24.41
N ILE A 198 -2.78 -2.11 23.78
CA ILE A 198 -1.77 -1.84 22.74
C ILE A 198 -2.45 -1.22 21.51
N LYS A 199 -3.59 -1.79 21.06
CA LYS A 199 -4.38 -1.23 19.96
C LYS A 199 -4.93 0.16 20.27
N ALA A 200 -5.27 0.41 21.54
CA ALA A 200 -5.68 1.73 22.01
C ALA A 200 -4.51 2.70 22.24
N LEU A 201 -3.28 2.30 21.94
CA LEU A 201 -2.05 3.09 22.13
C LEU A 201 -1.89 3.61 23.57
N ASP A 202 -2.20 2.76 24.56
CA ASP A 202 -2.01 3.07 25.97
C ASP A 202 -0.52 3.29 26.28
N ASN A 203 -0.18 4.48 26.78
CA ASN A 203 1.21 4.86 27.00
C ASN A 203 1.95 3.94 27.97
N GLU A 204 1.32 3.51 29.08
CA GLU A 204 2.01 2.70 30.10
C GLU A 204 2.37 1.32 29.53
N VAL A 205 1.43 0.72 28.80
CA VAL A 205 1.63 -0.57 28.12
C VAL A 205 2.67 -0.42 27.01
N LEU A 206 2.58 0.62 26.17
CA LEU A 206 3.54 0.88 25.10
C LEU A 206 4.96 1.08 25.65
N GLU A 207 5.12 1.91 26.69
CA GLU A 207 6.41 2.13 27.36
C GLU A 207 7.02 0.80 27.84
N ASN A 208 6.19 -0.10 28.39
CA ASN A 208 6.65 -1.40 28.88
C ASN A 208 7.10 -2.33 27.74
N ILE A 209 6.27 -2.52 26.71
CA ILE A 209 6.61 -3.44 25.62
C ILE A 209 7.81 -2.96 24.80
N VAL A 210 7.96 -1.64 24.62
CA VAL A 210 9.11 -1.02 23.96
C VAL A 210 10.36 -1.20 24.80
N GLU A 211 10.29 -0.97 26.12
CA GLU A 211 11.40 -1.21 27.04
C GLU A 211 11.90 -2.67 26.95
N GLN A 212 11.00 -3.66 27.03
CA GLN A 212 11.39 -5.07 26.97
C GLN A 212 12.05 -5.42 25.64
N SER A 213 11.47 -4.92 24.53
CA SER A 213 12.01 -5.10 23.19
C SER A 213 13.46 -4.57 23.09
N ILE A 214 13.70 -3.36 23.60
CA ILE A 214 15.03 -2.74 23.62
C ILE A 214 16.01 -3.56 24.46
N ARG A 215 15.59 -4.06 25.63
CA ARG A 215 16.43 -4.89 26.50
C ARG A 215 16.89 -6.16 25.78
N ILE A 216 15.98 -6.82 25.07
CA ILE A 216 16.28 -8.02 24.28
C ILE A 216 17.28 -7.68 23.17
N LYS A 217 17.01 -6.63 22.37
CA LYS A 217 17.92 -6.21 21.31
C LYS A 217 19.31 -5.85 21.85
N LYS A 218 19.36 -5.07 22.93
CA LYS A 218 20.60 -4.58 23.54
C LYS A 218 21.45 -5.72 24.10
N HIS A 219 20.83 -6.77 24.63
CA HIS A 219 21.54 -7.99 25.05
C HIS A 219 22.41 -8.57 23.92
N TYR A 220 21.83 -8.79 22.73
CA TYR A 220 22.57 -9.30 21.58
C TYR A 220 23.60 -8.30 21.03
N VAL A 221 23.29 -7.01 21.03
CA VAL A 221 24.22 -5.96 20.60
C VAL A 221 25.43 -5.87 21.53
N ASP A 222 25.25 -6.02 22.84
CA ASP A 222 26.34 -5.91 23.82
C ASP A 222 27.27 -7.11 23.80
N ILE A 223 26.73 -8.29 23.51
CA ILE A 223 27.53 -9.52 23.33
C ILE A 223 28.33 -9.45 22.02
N ASP A 224 27.75 -8.92 20.95
CA ASP A 224 28.38 -8.88 19.63
C ASP A 224 28.14 -7.56 18.88
N PRO A 225 28.87 -6.47 19.24
CA PRO A 225 28.64 -5.15 18.69
C PRO A 225 28.88 -5.04 17.17
N PHE A 226 29.74 -5.90 16.61
CA PHE A 226 30.16 -5.86 15.20
C PHE A 226 29.57 -6.98 14.34
N GLU A 227 28.58 -7.73 14.85
CA GLU A 227 27.84 -8.77 14.12
C GLU A 227 28.73 -9.90 13.56
N LYS A 228 29.63 -10.44 14.38
CA LYS A 228 30.49 -11.58 14.03
C LYS A 228 30.04 -12.92 14.62
N GLY A 229 29.04 -12.92 15.49
CA GLY A 229 28.66 -14.04 16.33
C GLY A 229 27.15 -14.10 16.58
N GLU A 230 26.74 -13.82 17.82
CA GLU A 230 25.37 -14.00 18.33
C GLU A 230 24.40 -12.90 17.90
N ARG A 231 24.88 -11.70 17.54
CA ARG A 231 23.97 -10.64 17.03
C ARG A 231 23.26 -11.08 15.75
N ALA A 232 23.80 -12.07 15.05
CA ALA A 232 23.16 -12.70 13.91
C ALA A 232 21.78 -13.31 14.25
N PHE A 233 21.49 -13.68 15.50
CA PHE A 233 20.18 -14.19 15.92
C PHE A 233 19.06 -13.16 15.82
N LEU A 234 19.37 -11.85 15.89
CA LEU A 234 18.39 -10.79 15.60
C LEU A 234 17.81 -10.89 14.19
N ASN A 235 18.46 -11.65 13.30
CA ASN A 235 17.99 -11.87 11.95
C ASN A 235 17.00 -13.04 11.82
N LEU A 236 16.37 -13.50 12.90
CA LEU A 236 15.22 -14.41 12.85
C LEU A 236 14.15 -13.84 11.90
N GLY A 237 13.67 -14.67 10.99
CA GLY A 237 12.74 -14.33 9.91
C GLY A 237 13.33 -13.54 8.73
N HIS A 238 14.51 -12.94 8.89
CA HIS A 238 15.00 -11.96 7.90
C HIS A 238 15.43 -12.60 6.58
N THR A 239 15.85 -13.87 6.57
CA THR A 239 16.31 -14.53 5.33
C THR A 239 15.17 -14.68 4.32
N TYR A 240 13.97 -15.06 4.77
CA TYR A 240 12.76 -15.06 3.93
C TYR A 240 12.25 -13.63 3.69
N ALA A 241 12.24 -12.79 4.74
CA ALA A 241 11.73 -11.41 4.64
C ALA A 241 12.45 -10.60 3.55
N HIS A 242 13.79 -10.60 3.54
CA HIS A 242 14.57 -9.87 2.54
C HIS A 242 14.35 -10.40 1.12
N ALA A 243 14.15 -11.71 0.95
CA ALA A 243 13.83 -12.30 -0.33
C ALA A 243 12.44 -11.86 -0.81
N LEU A 244 11.44 -11.85 0.07
CA LEU A 244 10.09 -11.36 -0.20
C LEU A 244 10.09 -9.87 -0.56
N GLU A 245 10.73 -9.04 0.25
CA GLU A 245 10.86 -7.60 -0.01
C GLU A 245 11.55 -7.35 -1.35
N SER A 246 12.63 -8.08 -1.66
CA SER A 246 13.34 -7.96 -2.94
C SER A 246 12.49 -8.41 -4.13
N PHE A 247 11.72 -9.49 -3.99
CA PHE A 247 10.85 -10.01 -5.04
C PHE A 247 9.80 -8.97 -5.46
N PHE A 248 9.25 -8.24 -4.49
CA PHE A 248 8.25 -7.18 -4.71
C PHE A 248 8.85 -5.77 -4.78
N ALA A 249 10.15 -5.66 -5.04
CA ALA A 249 10.88 -4.41 -5.17
C ALA A 249 10.64 -3.41 -4.02
N TYR A 250 10.40 -3.90 -2.79
CA TYR A 250 10.15 -3.15 -1.57
C TYR A 250 8.89 -2.26 -1.59
N LYS A 251 7.90 -2.56 -2.45
CA LYS A 251 6.68 -1.75 -2.61
C LYS A 251 5.44 -2.35 -1.96
N VAL A 252 5.40 -3.68 -1.79
CA VAL A 252 4.17 -4.40 -1.40
C VAL A 252 4.11 -4.67 0.10
N TYR A 253 5.17 -5.22 0.68
CA TYR A 253 5.23 -5.52 2.11
C TYR A 253 6.08 -4.47 2.82
N THR A 254 5.59 -4.01 3.97
CA THR A 254 6.44 -3.35 4.96
C THR A 254 7.45 -4.34 5.51
N HIS A 255 8.55 -3.84 6.06
CA HIS A 255 9.60 -4.69 6.63
C HIS A 255 9.06 -5.63 7.72
N GLY A 256 8.25 -5.12 8.65
CA GLY A 256 7.68 -5.93 9.72
C GLY A 256 6.71 -7.01 9.26
N GLU A 257 5.91 -6.76 8.23
CA GLU A 257 5.05 -7.79 7.62
C GLU A 257 5.90 -8.91 7.01
N ALA A 258 6.98 -8.55 6.30
CA ALA A 258 7.90 -9.52 5.71
C ALA A 258 8.63 -10.33 6.79
N VAL A 259 9.07 -9.70 7.88
CA VAL A 259 9.69 -10.36 9.03
C VAL A 259 8.72 -11.31 9.73
N ALA A 260 7.47 -10.91 9.92
CA ALA A 260 6.45 -11.78 10.51
C ALA A 260 6.20 -13.05 9.67
N LYS A 261 6.06 -12.91 8.34
CA LYS A 261 6.01 -14.07 7.43
C LYS A 261 7.30 -14.89 7.50
N GLY A 262 8.46 -14.24 7.58
CA GLY A 262 9.74 -14.92 7.71
C GLY A 262 9.90 -15.72 9.00
N ILE A 263 9.37 -15.24 10.13
CA ILE A 263 9.35 -15.98 11.40
C ILE A 263 8.52 -17.25 11.22
N ILE A 264 7.37 -17.18 10.57
CA ILE A 264 6.58 -18.37 10.25
C ILE A 264 7.36 -19.34 9.35
N PHE A 265 8.09 -18.86 8.36
CA PHE A 265 8.96 -19.70 7.55
C PHE A 265 10.02 -20.44 8.40
N ASP A 266 10.69 -19.73 9.31
CA ASP A 266 11.69 -20.32 10.22
C ASP A 266 11.08 -21.33 11.21
N LEU A 267 9.85 -21.08 11.67
CA LEU A 267 9.10 -22.00 12.52
C LEU A 267 8.60 -23.23 11.76
N GLU A 268 8.15 -23.08 10.52
CA GLU A 268 7.80 -24.20 9.63
C GLU A 268 9.00 -25.12 9.39
N LEU A 269 10.19 -24.55 9.23
CA LEU A 269 11.44 -25.32 9.16
C LEU A 269 11.75 -26.04 10.48
N SER A 270 11.54 -25.36 11.61
CA SER A 270 11.73 -25.94 12.94
C SER A 270 10.78 -27.11 13.18
N LEU A 271 9.51 -26.98 12.76
CA LEU A 271 8.49 -28.02 12.80
C LEU A 271 8.85 -29.20 11.88
N LEU A 272 9.24 -28.92 10.63
CA LEU A 272 9.66 -29.94 9.66
C LEU A 272 10.82 -30.80 10.20
N ARG A 273 11.68 -30.22 11.04
CA ARG A 273 12.83 -30.87 11.69
C ARG A 273 12.55 -31.40 13.09
N GLY A 274 11.29 -31.38 13.55
CA GLY A 274 10.86 -31.90 14.84
C GLY A 274 11.39 -31.12 16.06
N GLN A 275 11.76 -29.85 15.90
CA GLN A 275 12.25 -28.99 17.00
C GLN A 275 11.11 -28.35 17.79
N ILE A 276 9.96 -28.14 17.15
CA ILE A 276 8.72 -27.63 17.75
C ILE A 276 7.54 -28.52 17.32
N ASP A 277 6.40 -28.33 17.97
CA ASP A 277 5.13 -28.94 17.58
C ASP A 277 4.20 -27.93 16.85
N GLU A 278 3.09 -28.43 16.33
CA GLU A 278 2.10 -27.60 15.62
C GLU A 278 1.48 -26.54 16.55
N ALA A 279 1.31 -26.86 17.84
CA ALA A 279 0.74 -25.93 18.82
C ALA A 279 1.63 -24.69 19.01
N TYR A 280 2.95 -24.84 18.97
CA TYR A 280 3.88 -23.73 18.98
C TYR A 280 3.72 -22.84 17.75
N LEU A 281 3.70 -23.45 16.55
CA LEU A 281 3.52 -22.72 15.29
C LEU A 281 2.20 -21.94 15.27
N GLU A 282 1.10 -22.57 15.71
CA GLU A 282 -0.20 -21.91 15.78
C GLU A 282 -0.26 -20.80 16.84
N ARG A 283 0.40 -20.95 17.99
CA ARG A 283 0.55 -19.84 18.95
C ARG A 283 1.29 -18.65 18.32
N ALA A 284 2.35 -18.92 17.56
CA ALA A 284 3.08 -17.89 16.85
C ALA A 284 2.20 -17.17 15.82
N ARG A 285 1.41 -17.89 15.01
CA ARG A 285 0.43 -17.25 14.11
C ARG A 285 -0.59 -16.42 14.85
N ASN A 286 -1.14 -16.97 15.94
CA ASN A 286 -2.18 -16.32 16.72
C ASN A 286 -1.72 -14.99 17.31
N ILE A 287 -0.48 -14.88 17.82
CA ILE A 287 0.01 -13.60 18.34
C ILE A 287 0.08 -12.52 17.26
N PHE A 288 0.55 -12.84 16.05
CA PHE A 288 0.55 -11.88 14.95
C PHE A 288 -0.87 -11.51 14.50
N ASN A 289 -1.77 -12.51 14.46
CA ASN A 289 -3.17 -12.31 14.08
C ASN A 289 -3.92 -11.38 15.05
N LEU A 290 -3.57 -11.40 16.35
CA LEU A 290 -4.14 -10.46 17.34
C LEU A 290 -3.89 -9.00 16.98
N PHE A 291 -2.86 -8.69 16.18
CA PHE A 291 -2.52 -7.35 15.69
C PHE A 291 -2.83 -7.16 14.19
N ASN A 292 -3.65 -8.03 13.59
CA ASN A 292 -4.01 -8.01 12.18
C ASN A 292 -2.78 -8.07 11.24
N ILE A 293 -1.73 -8.80 11.64
CA ILE A 293 -0.54 -9.04 10.81
C ILE A 293 -0.69 -10.39 10.12
N ASP A 294 -0.81 -10.36 8.80
CA ASP A 294 -0.95 -11.58 8.00
C ASP A 294 0.38 -12.33 7.86
N THR A 295 0.45 -13.51 8.45
CA THR A 295 1.67 -14.34 8.47
C THR A 295 1.64 -15.53 7.52
N ASP A 296 0.55 -15.68 6.76
CA ASP A 296 0.47 -16.66 5.68
C ASP A 296 1.65 -16.49 4.71
N LEU A 297 2.39 -17.55 4.40
CA LEU A 297 3.38 -17.46 3.33
C LEU A 297 2.67 -17.39 1.98
N ILE A 298 3.36 -16.84 0.99
CA ILE A 298 2.90 -16.75 -0.39
C ILE A 298 3.62 -17.83 -1.22
N TYR A 299 2.87 -18.53 -2.05
CA TYR A 299 3.40 -19.47 -3.02
C TYR A 299 4.00 -18.69 -4.19
N LEU A 300 5.32 -18.71 -4.27
CA LEU A 300 6.10 -18.08 -5.34
C LEU A 300 6.92 -19.15 -6.05
N ASP A 301 7.19 -18.90 -7.33
CA ASP A 301 8.06 -19.76 -8.13
C ASP A 301 9.44 -19.89 -7.47
N SER A 302 9.80 -21.13 -7.14
CA SER A 302 11.04 -21.46 -6.43
C SER A 302 12.28 -21.11 -7.25
N ASP A 303 12.20 -21.18 -8.59
CA ASP A 303 13.31 -20.86 -9.49
C ASP A 303 13.67 -19.37 -9.44
N LYS A 304 12.70 -18.50 -9.06
CA LYS A 304 12.95 -17.07 -8.84
C LYS A 304 13.19 -16.72 -7.37
N PHE A 305 12.47 -17.35 -6.46
CA PHE A 305 12.49 -16.97 -5.05
C PHE A 305 13.76 -17.44 -4.32
N ILE A 306 14.19 -18.69 -4.53
CA ILE A 306 15.37 -19.26 -3.87
C ILE A 306 16.66 -18.45 -4.19
N PRO A 307 16.93 -18.03 -5.44
CA PRO A 307 18.06 -17.16 -5.73
C PRO A 307 18.06 -15.83 -4.94
N LEU A 308 16.89 -15.29 -4.59
CA LEU A 308 16.80 -14.09 -3.74
C LEU A 308 17.18 -14.40 -2.30
N MET A 309 16.74 -15.54 -1.75
CA MET A 309 17.17 -16.01 -0.43
C MET A 309 18.69 -16.23 -0.36
N ARG A 310 19.33 -16.66 -1.46
CA ARG A 310 20.79 -16.81 -1.55
C ARG A 310 21.55 -15.49 -1.50
N LYS A 311 20.94 -14.36 -1.87
CA LYS A 311 21.59 -13.02 -1.87
C LYS A 311 21.65 -12.36 -0.49
N ASP A 312 21.06 -12.96 0.55
CA ASP A 312 21.11 -12.41 1.90
C ASP A 312 22.56 -12.23 2.39
N LYS A 313 22.82 -11.11 3.08
CA LYS A 313 24.16 -10.69 3.53
C LYS A 313 24.85 -11.70 4.45
N LYS A 314 24.11 -12.64 5.06
CA LYS A 314 24.63 -13.70 5.93
C LYS A 314 25.19 -14.91 5.17
N ASN A 315 24.86 -15.04 3.89
CA ASN A 315 25.23 -16.22 3.13
C ASN A 315 26.71 -16.18 2.75
N SER A 316 27.40 -17.27 3.06
CA SER A 316 28.75 -17.55 2.59
C SER A 316 28.70 -18.78 1.70
N PHE A 317 29.39 -18.74 0.55
CA PHE A 317 29.56 -19.89 -0.36
C PHE A 317 28.25 -20.57 -0.83
N ASN A 318 27.29 -19.81 -1.37
CA ASN A 318 26.01 -20.31 -1.95
C ASN A 318 25.04 -21.01 -0.98
N LYS A 319 25.33 -21.07 0.33
CA LYS A 319 24.44 -21.66 1.34
C LYS A 319 23.41 -20.64 1.82
N ILE A 320 22.17 -21.07 2.04
CA ILE A 320 21.12 -20.25 2.66
C ILE A 320 21.13 -20.50 4.16
N ILE A 321 21.55 -19.50 4.94
CA ILE A 321 21.58 -19.58 6.40
C ILE A 321 20.35 -18.87 6.98
N THR A 322 19.62 -19.57 7.86
CA THR A 322 18.52 -19.00 8.64
C THR A 322 18.66 -19.31 10.12
N ILE A 323 17.73 -18.77 10.91
CA ILE A 323 17.62 -19.01 12.34
C ILE A 323 16.50 -20.02 12.59
N ILE A 324 16.76 -21.03 13.43
CA ILE A 324 15.73 -21.96 13.90
C ILE A 324 15.63 -21.88 15.43
N LEU A 325 14.50 -22.34 15.95
CA LEU A 325 14.26 -22.42 17.38
C LEU A 325 13.61 -23.74 17.78
N ASP A 326 13.84 -24.17 19.01
CA ASP A 326 13.22 -25.34 19.60
C ASP A 326 12.12 -24.99 20.62
N ALA A 327 11.39 -26.00 21.08
CA ALA A 327 10.30 -25.84 22.05
C ALA A 327 10.75 -25.27 23.41
N GLN A 328 12.06 -25.31 23.71
CA GLN A 328 12.64 -24.71 24.92
C GLN A 328 13.08 -23.26 24.71
N GLY A 329 12.95 -22.72 23.49
CA GLY A 329 13.38 -21.37 23.12
C GLY A 329 14.89 -21.27 22.93
N ASN A 330 15.59 -22.38 22.67
CA ASN A 330 16.98 -22.30 22.21
C ASN A 330 16.99 -21.93 20.73
N ILE A 331 17.95 -21.10 20.35
CA ILE A 331 18.05 -20.53 19.01
C ILE A 331 19.38 -20.98 18.40
N SER A 332 19.38 -21.34 17.12
CA SER A 332 20.61 -21.70 16.42
C SER A 332 20.59 -21.26 14.96
N LYS A 333 21.79 -21.06 14.40
CA LYS A 333 21.99 -20.82 12.96
C LYS A 333 22.04 -22.16 12.24
N THR A 334 21.32 -22.29 11.14
CA THR A 334 21.35 -23.50 10.31
C THR A 334 21.35 -23.17 8.83
N GLU A 335 21.94 -24.07 8.04
CA GLU A 335 21.71 -24.15 6.60
C GLU A 335 20.31 -24.71 6.33
N VAL A 336 19.61 -24.11 5.36
CA VAL A 336 18.31 -24.58 4.84
C VAL A 336 18.55 -25.15 3.45
N LYS A 337 18.05 -26.36 3.20
CA LYS A 337 18.14 -27.00 1.88
C LYS A 337 16.98 -26.55 0.99
N GLU A 338 17.20 -26.54 -0.31
CA GLU A 338 16.19 -26.14 -1.30
C GLU A 338 14.95 -27.03 -1.26
N ASP A 339 15.11 -28.34 -1.01
CA ASP A 339 13.98 -29.25 -0.89
C ASP A 339 13.13 -28.96 0.35
N GLU A 340 13.72 -28.45 1.44
CA GLU A 340 12.99 -27.98 2.61
C GLU A 340 12.20 -26.70 2.30
N ILE A 341 12.82 -25.74 1.60
CA ILE A 341 12.15 -24.51 1.16
C ILE A 341 10.93 -24.84 0.30
N ILE A 342 11.10 -25.69 -0.72
CA ILE A 342 10.03 -26.12 -1.61
C ILE A 342 8.91 -26.82 -0.84
N LYS A 343 9.25 -27.73 0.08
CA LYS A 343 8.27 -28.43 0.94
C LYS A 343 7.45 -27.46 1.78
N ILE A 344 8.10 -26.44 2.37
CA ILE A 344 7.43 -25.43 3.20
C ILE A 344 6.52 -24.57 2.33
N ILE A 345 7.04 -23.96 1.26
CA ILE A 345 6.28 -23.07 0.37
C ILE A 345 5.09 -23.81 -0.27
N ALA A 346 5.24 -25.09 -0.62
CA ALA A 346 4.16 -25.91 -1.20
C ALA A 346 2.95 -26.09 -0.26
N LYS A 347 3.12 -25.99 1.07
CA LYS A 347 1.99 -25.98 2.02
C LYS A 347 1.06 -24.78 1.79
N TYR A 348 1.60 -23.69 1.25
CA TYR A 348 0.91 -22.43 1.01
C TYR A 348 0.50 -22.24 -0.44
N LYS A 349 0.46 -23.30 -1.27
CA LYS A 349 0.03 -23.26 -2.69
C LYS A 349 -1.34 -22.61 -2.93
N ASN A 350 -2.17 -22.51 -1.88
CA ASN A 350 -3.46 -21.86 -1.95
C ASN A 350 -3.36 -20.33 -1.82
N ASN A 351 -2.22 -19.78 -1.41
CA ASN A 351 -1.93 -18.34 -1.37
C ASN A 351 -1.03 -18.01 -2.56
N PHE A 352 -1.54 -17.38 -3.60
CA PHE A 352 -0.81 -17.17 -4.85
C PHE A 352 -1.16 -15.83 -5.47
N LEU A 353 -0.43 -15.47 -6.52
CA LEU A 353 -0.68 -14.25 -7.28
C LEU A 353 -1.66 -14.50 -8.42
N ARG A 354 -2.61 -13.59 -8.60
CA ARG A 354 -3.58 -13.62 -9.69
C ARG A 354 -3.58 -12.25 -10.39
N ALA A 355 -3.77 -12.24 -11.71
CA ALA A 355 -3.81 -11.02 -12.50
C ALA A 355 -5.14 -10.90 -13.25
N SER A 356 -5.75 -9.72 -13.27
CA SER A 356 -6.87 -9.41 -14.15
C SER A 356 -6.52 -8.25 -15.08
N ILE A 357 -6.97 -8.37 -16.34
CA ILE A 357 -6.78 -7.36 -17.38
C ILE A 357 -8.14 -7.02 -17.97
N ASP A 358 -8.50 -5.74 -17.92
CA ASP A 358 -9.69 -5.20 -18.59
C ASP A 358 -9.27 -4.45 -19.86
N ILE A 359 -9.75 -4.92 -21.01
CA ILE A 359 -9.61 -4.27 -22.31
C ILE A 359 -10.91 -3.53 -22.61
N GLY A 360 -10.98 -2.28 -22.14
CA GLY A 360 -12.09 -1.40 -22.36
C GLY A 360 -12.02 -0.64 -23.69
N THR A 361 -13.09 0.10 -23.99
CA THR A 361 -13.22 0.96 -25.18
C THR A 361 -12.16 2.07 -25.20
N ASN A 362 -11.86 2.69 -24.05
CA ASN A 362 -10.93 3.82 -23.97
C ASN A 362 -9.54 3.42 -23.44
N SER A 363 -9.48 2.48 -22.51
CA SER A 363 -8.28 2.14 -21.75
C SER A 363 -8.14 0.65 -21.53
N CYS A 364 -6.89 0.20 -21.38
CA CYS A 364 -6.55 -1.08 -20.78
C CYS A 364 -6.16 -0.86 -19.32
N ARG A 365 -6.53 -1.81 -18.46
CA ARG A 365 -6.19 -1.78 -17.03
C ARG A 365 -5.65 -3.13 -16.59
N LEU A 366 -4.66 -3.13 -15.70
CA LEU A 366 -4.09 -4.32 -15.09
C LEU A 366 -4.25 -4.23 -13.57
N PHE A 367 -4.64 -5.34 -12.96
CA PHE A 367 -4.62 -5.51 -11.51
C PHE A 367 -3.96 -6.85 -11.16
N ILE A 368 -2.95 -6.81 -10.31
CA ILE A 368 -2.30 -7.99 -9.73
C ILE A 368 -2.57 -7.99 -8.23
N ALA A 369 -3.01 -9.13 -7.72
CA ALA A 369 -3.34 -9.32 -6.31
C ALA A 369 -2.78 -10.63 -5.76
N GLU A 370 -2.40 -10.61 -4.49
CA GLU A 370 -2.27 -11.81 -3.68
C GLU A 370 -3.67 -12.27 -3.28
N VAL A 371 -3.94 -13.55 -3.50
CA VAL A 371 -5.22 -14.19 -3.19
C VAL A 371 -5.03 -15.51 -2.47
N LYS A 372 -6.04 -15.90 -1.69
CA LYS A 372 -6.11 -17.19 -1.00
C LYS A 372 -7.30 -18.01 -1.48
N LYS A 373 -7.07 -19.26 -1.86
CA LYS A 373 -8.12 -20.23 -2.22
C LYS A 373 -8.55 -21.03 -0.99
N ILE A 374 -9.82 -20.92 -0.60
CA ILE A 374 -10.45 -21.69 0.49
C ILE A 374 -11.77 -22.26 -0.05
N ASP A 375 -11.95 -23.59 0.03
CA ASP A 375 -13.17 -24.28 -0.42
C ASP A 375 -13.64 -23.82 -1.82
N ASN A 376 -12.71 -23.81 -2.78
CA ASN A 376 -12.89 -23.31 -4.14
C ASN A 376 -13.21 -21.81 -4.31
N LYS A 377 -13.28 -21.03 -3.24
CA LYS A 377 -13.46 -19.59 -3.30
C LYS A 377 -12.12 -18.87 -3.24
N ILE A 378 -11.95 -17.88 -4.10
CA ILE A 378 -10.80 -16.98 -4.07
C ILE A 378 -11.14 -15.82 -3.13
N ILE A 379 -10.23 -15.54 -2.20
CA ILE A 379 -10.33 -14.45 -1.24
C ILE A 379 -9.18 -13.50 -1.50
N PHE A 380 -9.50 -12.21 -1.62
CA PHE A 380 -8.48 -11.17 -1.74
C PHE A 380 -7.67 -11.06 -0.44
N LYS A 381 -6.34 -10.95 -0.55
CA LYS A 381 -5.43 -10.76 0.58
C LYS A 381 -4.75 -9.40 0.52
N LYS A 382 -4.13 -9.07 -0.62
CA LYS A 382 -3.35 -7.83 -0.76
C LYS A 382 -3.24 -7.40 -2.22
N GLU A 383 -3.28 -6.10 -2.45
CA GLU A 383 -2.97 -5.49 -3.75
C GLU A 383 -1.45 -5.50 -3.99
N ILE A 384 -1.04 -5.96 -5.17
CA ILE A 384 0.37 -6.02 -5.58
C ILE A 384 0.69 -4.90 -6.56
N HIS A 385 -0.18 -4.71 -7.56
CA HIS A 385 0.03 -3.72 -8.61
C HIS A 385 -1.27 -3.35 -9.31
N LYS A 386 -1.44 -2.06 -9.61
CA LYS A 386 -2.45 -1.55 -10.54
C LYS A 386 -1.79 -0.69 -11.60
N ASP A 387 -2.22 -0.84 -12.85
CA ASP A 387 -1.81 0.02 -13.96
C ASP A 387 -3.00 0.38 -14.86
N LEU A 388 -2.91 1.53 -15.52
CA LEU A 388 -3.93 2.04 -16.45
C LEU A 388 -3.26 2.73 -17.63
N GLU A 389 -3.60 2.28 -18.84
CA GLU A 389 -3.10 2.85 -20.08
C GLU A 389 -4.25 3.23 -21.03
N ILE A 390 -4.20 4.44 -21.59
CA ILE A 390 -5.21 4.92 -22.55
C ILE A 390 -4.80 4.47 -23.94
N VAL A 391 -5.60 3.56 -24.53
CA VAL A 391 -5.30 2.94 -25.84
C VAL A 391 -6.31 3.34 -26.93
N LYS A 392 -7.51 3.78 -26.52
CA LYS A 392 -8.64 4.15 -27.39
C LYS A 392 -8.98 3.07 -28.41
N LEU A 393 -9.14 1.83 -27.96
CA LEU A 393 -9.46 0.68 -28.83
C LEU A 393 -10.78 0.88 -29.58
N GLY A 394 -11.76 1.50 -28.93
CA GLY A 394 -13.11 1.74 -29.45
C GLY A 394 -13.26 2.97 -30.35
N GLU A 395 -12.17 3.64 -30.71
CA GLU A 395 -12.19 4.83 -31.57
C GLU A 395 -12.88 4.52 -32.92
N ASP A 396 -13.96 5.26 -33.22
CA ASP A 396 -14.84 5.08 -34.39
C ASP A 396 -15.55 3.72 -34.53
N VAL A 397 -15.48 2.82 -33.54
CA VAL A 397 -16.15 1.51 -33.60
C VAL A 397 -17.67 1.65 -33.69
N ASN A 398 -18.25 2.63 -33.00
CA ASN A 398 -19.69 2.90 -33.09
C ASN A 398 -20.14 3.31 -34.51
N LYS A 399 -19.24 3.92 -35.29
CA LYS A 399 -19.51 4.38 -36.65
C LYS A 399 -19.19 3.31 -37.69
N ASN A 400 -18.07 2.63 -37.53
CA ASN A 400 -17.49 1.74 -38.55
C ASN A 400 -17.68 0.25 -38.25
N LYS A 401 -18.12 -0.11 -37.03
CA LYS A 401 -18.24 -1.50 -36.53
C LYS A 401 -16.95 -2.31 -36.71
N PHE A 402 -15.81 -1.65 -36.61
CA PHE A 402 -14.50 -2.19 -36.93
C PHE A 402 -13.42 -1.55 -36.07
N LEU A 403 -12.49 -2.35 -35.53
CA LEU A 403 -11.30 -1.88 -34.80
C LEU A 403 -10.23 -1.43 -35.78
N LYS A 404 -9.79 -0.16 -35.71
CA LYS A 404 -8.68 0.34 -36.54
C LYS A 404 -7.37 -0.39 -36.21
N GLU A 405 -6.54 -0.65 -37.22
CA GLU A 405 -5.25 -1.32 -37.03
C GLU A 405 -4.35 -0.55 -36.05
N GLU A 406 -4.30 0.78 -36.15
CA GLU A 406 -3.54 1.62 -35.21
C GLU A 406 -4.00 1.46 -33.75
N ALA A 407 -5.31 1.29 -33.53
CA ALA A 407 -5.87 1.09 -32.20
C ALA A 407 -5.52 -0.31 -31.67
N ILE A 408 -5.58 -1.33 -32.53
CA ILE A 408 -5.11 -2.68 -32.23
C ILE A 408 -3.63 -2.67 -31.83
N GLU A 409 -2.77 -1.99 -32.59
CA GLU A 409 -1.32 -1.90 -32.31
C GLU A 409 -1.03 -1.20 -30.96
N ARG A 410 -1.75 -0.11 -30.64
CA ARG A 410 -1.64 0.55 -29.33
C ARG A 410 -2.02 -0.39 -28.20
N THR A 411 -3.15 -1.08 -28.32
CA THR A 411 -3.61 -2.05 -27.33
C THR A 411 -2.62 -3.20 -27.19
N LEU A 412 -2.10 -3.73 -28.29
CA LEU A 412 -1.13 -4.83 -28.29
C LEU A 412 0.18 -4.43 -27.60
N LYS A 413 0.67 -3.21 -27.82
CA LYS A 413 1.84 -2.67 -27.11
C LYS A 413 1.61 -2.63 -25.59
N CYS A 414 0.44 -2.15 -25.17
CA CYS A 414 0.05 -2.14 -23.76
C CYS A 414 -0.01 -3.57 -23.17
N LEU A 415 -0.62 -4.52 -23.88
CA LEU A 415 -0.72 -5.91 -23.42
C LEU A 415 0.62 -6.64 -23.36
N LYS A 416 1.59 -6.30 -24.24
CA LYS A 416 2.97 -6.80 -24.13
C LYS A 416 3.63 -6.33 -22.84
N LYS A 417 3.51 -5.03 -22.51
CA LYS A 417 3.98 -4.48 -21.24
C LYS A 417 3.35 -5.19 -20.03
N TYR A 418 2.03 -5.42 -20.07
CA TYR A 418 1.34 -6.16 -19.01
C TYR A 418 1.81 -7.60 -18.91
N ARG A 419 2.06 -8.28 -20.05
CA ARG A 419 2.60 -9.63 -20.05
C ARG A 419 3.99 -9.69 -19.41
N GLU A 420 4.89 -8.78 -19.78
CA GLU A 420 6.23 -8.69 -19.19
C GLU A 420 6.16 -8.55 -17.67
N LEU A 421 5.29 -7.67 -17.15
CA LEU A 421 5.11 -7.49 -15.72
C LEU A 421 4.53 -8.72 -15.01
N ILE A 422 3.52 -9.36 -15.61
CA ILE A 422 2.94 -10.61 -15.10
C ILE A 422 4.00 -11.72 -15.06
N ASP A 423 4.85 -11.78 -16.10
CA ASP A 423 5.96 -12.72 -16.19
C ASP A 423 7.03 -12.44 -15.15
N GLU A 424 7.33 -11.19 -14.78
CA GLU A 424 8.24 -10.85 -13.68
C GLU A 424 7.77 -11.49 -12.36
N TYR A 425 6.46 -11.48 -12.10
CA TYR A 425 5.84 -12.10 -10.92
C TYR A 425 5.63 -13.62 -11.03
N SER A 426 5.86 -14.23 -12.21
CA SER A 426 5.68 -15.68 -12.45
C SER A 426 4.25 -16.16 -12.24
N ILE A 427 3.26 -15.35 -12.60
CA ILE A 427 1.85 -15.71 -12.50
C ILE A 427 1.54 -16.79 -13.55
N GLU A 428 0.96 -17.91 -13.13
CA GLU A 428 0.60 -18.99 -14.02
C GLU A 428 -0.50 -18.57 -15.02
N GLU A 429 -0.49 -19.11 -16.24
CA GLU A 429 -1.46 -18.72 -17.28
C GLU A 429 -2.92 -18.89 -16.85
N LYS A 430 -3.22 -19.91 -16.03
CA LYS A 430 -4.56 -20.18 -15.48
C LYS A 430 -5.05 -19.06 -14.54
N ASP A 431 -4.13 -18.27 -13.99
CA ASP A 431 -4.36 -17.21 -13.02
C ASP A 431 -4.30 -15.82 -13.65
N ILE A 432 -4.26 -15.74 -15.00
CA ILE A 432 -4.40 -14.51 -15.78
C ILE A 432 -5.81 -14.44 -16.35
N ILE A 433 -6.64 -13.56 -15.79
CA ILE A 433 -8.00 -13.28 -16.28
C ILE A 433 -7.99 -12.04 -17.17
N CYS A 434 -7.90 -12.21 -18.49
CA CYS A 434 -8.06 -11.10 -19.42
C CYS A 434 -9.46 -11.11 -20.04
N PHE A 435 -10.11 -9.95 -20.07
CA PHE A 435 -11.42 -9.79 -20.70
C PHE A 435 -11.51 -8.50 -21.52
N ALA A 436 -12.40 -8.51 -22.51
CA ALA A 436 -12.65 -7.36 -23.38
C ALA A 436 -14.14 -7.04 -23.45
N THR A 437 -14.48 -5.75 -23.44
CA THR A 437 -15.86 -5.26 -23.32
C THR A 437 -16.40 -4.78 -24.68
N SER A 438 -17.28 -3.77 -24.68
CA SER A 438 -18.09 -3.32 -25.82
C SER A 438 -17.31 -3.10 -27.13
N ALA A 439 -16.15 -2.41 -27.09
CA ALA A 439 -15.39 -2.14 -28.32
C ALA A 439 -15.00 -3.42 -29.09
N THR A 440 -14.53 -4.46 -28.38
CA THR A 440 -14.17 -5.73 -29.01
C THR A 440 -15.42 -6.51 -29.39
N ARG A 441 -16.40 -6.60 -28.48
CA ARG A 441 -17.65 -7.34 -28.67
C ARG A 441 -18.43 -6.89 -29.90
N ASP A 442 -18.49 -5.58 -30.13
CA ASP A 442 -19.32 -4.96 -31.17
C ASP A 442 -18.59 -4.80 -32.51
N SER A 443 -17.33 -5.25 -32.60
CA SER A 443 -16.50 -5.15 -33.79
C SER A 443 -16.58 -6.40 -34.67
N SER A 444 -16.59 -6.20 -35.99
CA SER A 444 -16.62 -7.27 -36.99
C SER A 444 -15.29 -8.04 -37.10
N ASN A 445 -14.17 -7.40 -36.78
CA ASN A 445 -12.82 -7.97 -36.82
C ASN A 445 -12.30 -8.44 -35.44
N ARG A 446 -13.20 -8.73 -34.49
CA ARG A 446 -12.83 -9.14 -33.13
C ARG A 446 -11.94 -10.39 -33.09
N ASP A 447 -12.21 -11.39 -33.92
CA ASP A 447 -11.48 -12.66 -33.89
C ASP A 447 -10.04 -12.50 -34.38
N TYR A 448 -9.82 -11.57 -35.33
CA TYR A 448 -8.48 -11.15 -35.75
C TYR A 448 -7.72 -10.51 -34.60
N PHE A 449 -8.35 -9.55 -33.90
CA PHE A 449 -7.76 -8.89 -32.74
C PHE A 449 -7.39 -9.89 -31.63
N ILE A 450 -8.34 -10.75 -31.24
CA ILE A 450 -8.14 -11.76 -30.18
C ILE A 450 -6.99 -12.72 -30.55
N LYS A 451 -6.97 -13.21 -31.80
CA LYS A 451 -5.91 -14.10 -32.27
C LYS A 451 -4.56 -13.41 -32.27
N LYS A 452 -4.47 -12.18 -32.78
CA LYS A 452 -3.22 -11.40 -32.83
C LYS A 452 -2.65 -11.17 -31.44
N VAL A 453 -3.49 -10.80 -30.47
CA VAL A 453 -3.07 -10.67 -29.07
C VAL A 453 -2.54 -12.00 -28.53
N TYR A 454 -3.26 -13.10 -28.71
CA TYR A 454 -2.81 -14.40 -28.21
C TYR A 454 -1.50 -14.85 -28.85
N ASP A 455 -1.36 -14.71 -30.17
CA ASP A 455 -0.16 -15.13 -30.89
C ASP A 455 1.10 -14.41 -30.37
N GLU A 456 0.98 -13.12 -30.07
CA GLU A 456 2.09 -12.24 -29.68
C GLU A 456 2.33 -12.11 -28.16
N THR A 457 1.31 -12.34 -27.32
CA THR A 457 1.41 -12.13 -25.87
C THR A 457 1.10 -13.38 -25.04
N LYS A 458 0.50 -14.41 -25.66
CA LYS A 458 -0.08 -15.58 -24.98
C LYS A 458 -1.18 -15.24 -23.97
N ILE A 459 -1.67 -13.99 -23.95
CA ILE A 459 -2.83 -13.59 -23.17
C ILE A 459 -4.09 -14.05 -23.88
N LYS A 460 -4.88 -14.89 -23.22
CA LYS A 460 -6.20 -15.31 -23.70
C LYS A 460 -7.24 -14.26 -23.34
N ILE A 461 -7.80 -13.60 -24.34
CA ILE A 461 -8.90 -12.63 -24.15
C ILE A 461 -10.24 -13.37 -24.08
N ASN A 462 -11.01 -13.11 -23.03
CA ASN A 462 -12.42 -13.48 -22.93
C ASN A 462 -13.28 -12.28 -23.33
N CYS A 463 -13.95 -12.33 -24.48
CA CYS A 463 -14.88 -11.27 -24.85
C CYS A 463 -16.21 -11.48 -24.12
N ILE A 464 -16.51 -10.60 -23.16
CA ILE A 464 -17.64 -10.77 -22.25
C ILE A 464 -18.87 -9.97 -22.70
N SER A 465 -20.04 -10.52 -22.40
CA SER A 465 -21.33 -9.82 -22.50
C SER A 465 -21.40 -8.67 -21.48
N GLY A 466 -22.28 -7.69 -21.73
CA GLY A 466 -22.54 -6.64 -20.74
C GLY A 466 -23.10 -7.19 -19.42
N ASP A 467 -23.76 -8.35 -19.48
CA ASP A 467 -24.30 -9.06 -18.33
C ASP A 467 -23.21 -9.66 -17.44
N GLU A 468 -22.19 -10.26 -18.05
CA GLU A 468 -21.01 -10.77 -17.35
C GLU A 468 -20.16 -9.64 -16.78
N GLU A 469 -20.01 -8.53 -17.52
CA GLU A 469 -19.32 -7.32 -17.07
C GLU A 469 -19.99 -6.71 -15.84
N ALA A 470 -21.32 -6.55 -15.87
CA ALA A 470 -22.10 -6.09 -14.72
C ALA A 470 -21.99 -7.05 -13.53
N TYR A 471 -21.98 -8.37 -13.78
CA TYR A 471 -21.82 -9.38 -12.74
C TYR A 471 -20.47 -9.27 -12.03
N ILE A 472 -19.36 -9.24 -12.77
CA ILE A 472 -18.03 -9.13 -12.15
C ILE A 472 -17.85 -7.77 -11.47
N ASN A 473 -18.35 -6.66 -12.05
CA ASN A 473 -18.29 -5.35 -11.41
C ASN A 473 -19.02 -5.37 -10.06
N PHE A 474 -20.25 -5.87 -10.03
CA PHE A 474 -21.01 -6.03 -8.80
C PHE A 474 -20.29 -6.93 -7.79
N LYS A 475 -19.71 -8.05 -8.23
CA LYS A 475 -18.95 -8.96 -7.35
C LYS A 475 -17.71 -8.30 -6.76
N GLY A 476 -17.01 -7.48 -7.52
CA GLY A 476 -15.91 -6.65 -7.03
C GLY A 476 -16.38 -5.70 -5.93
N VAL A 477 -17.47 -4.98 -6.15
CA VAL A 477 -18.01 -4.03 -5.16
C VAL A 477 -18.45 -4.73 -3.88
N ILE A 478 -19.29 -5.76 -3.96
CA ILE A 478 -19.81 -6.43 -2.76
C ILE A 478 -18.73 -7.14 -1.94
N SER A 479 -17.58 -7.47 -2.55
CA SER A 479 -16.45 -8.06 -1.82
C SER A 479 -15.89 -7.15 -0.71
N SER A 480 -16.21 -5.86 -0.77
CA SER A 480 -15.82 -4.83 0.19
C SER A 480 -16.73 -4.79 1.43
N PHE A 481 -17.88 -5.46 1.40
CA PHE A 481 -18.87 -5.46 2.47
C PHE A 481 -18.83 -6.76 3.28
N ASP A 482 -19.20 -6.70 4.56
CA ASP A 482 -19.27 -7.88 5.44
C ASP A 482 -20.24 -8.94 4.88
N LYS A 483 -19.93 -10.23 5.02
CA LYS A 483 -20.81 -11.31 4.54
C LYS A 483 -22.21 -11.30 5.16
N ASN A 484 -22.36 -10.71 6.34
CA ASN A 484 -23.63 -10.55 7.04
C ASN A 484 -24.37 -9.27 6.63
N PHE A 485 -23.87 -8.50 5.67
CA PHE A 485 -24.51 -7.31 5.15
C PHE A 485 -25.83 -7.68 4.46
N LYS A 486 -26.95 -7.17 4.98
CA LYS A 486 -28.31 -7.59 4.58
C LYS A 486 -29.03 -6.63 3.63
N GLU A 487 -28.53 -5.42 3.47
CA GLU A 487 -29.18 -4.40 2.65
C GLU A 487 -28.90 -4.65 1.16
N ASN A 488 -29.84 -4.24 0.31
CA ASN A 488 -29.58 -4.20 -1.13
C ASN A 488 -28.58 -3.08 -1.44
N ILE A 489 -27.80 -3.28 -2.49
CA ILE A 489 -26.76 -2.38 -2.97
C ILE A 489 -27.10 -2.06 -4.43
N LEU A 490 -27.27 -0.79 -4.73
CA LEU A 490 -27.33 -0.28 -6.09
C LEU A 490 -25.95 0.24 -6.47
N VAL A 491 -25.23 -0.56 -7.26
CA VAL A 491 -23.93 -0.19 -7.84
C VAL A 491 -24.18 0.59 -9.12
N PHE A 492 -23.48 1.71 -9.32
CA PHE A 492 -23.44 2.38 -10.61
C PHE A 492 -22.02 2.73 -11.05
N ASP A 493 -21.75 2.60 -12.35
CA ASP A 493 -20.47 2.93 -12.98
C ASP A 493 -20.69 4.00 -14.05
N ILE A 494 -20.07 5.18 -13.88
CA ILE A 494 -20.16 6.26 -14.88
C ILE A 494 -19.00 6.12 -15.87
N GLY A 495 -19.27 5.44 -16.97
CA GLY A 495 -18.37 5.33 -18.10
C GLY A 495 -18.29 6.61 -18.95
N GLY A 496 -17.55 6.51 -20.06
CA GLY A 496 -17.48 7.59 -21.05
C GLY A 496 -18.76 7.71 -21.88
N GLY A 497 -19.31 6.57 -22.32
CA GLY A 497 -20.44 6.51 -23.23
C GLY A 497 -21.79 6.12 -22.61
N SER A 498 -21.78 5.47 -21.45
CA SER A 498 -22.95 4.95 -20.74
C SER A 498 -22.71 4.92 -19.23
N THR A 499 -23.78 4.71 -18.48
CA THR A 499 -23.76 4.46 -17.03
C THR A 499 -24.53 3.18 -16.78
N GLU A 500 -23.86 2.20 -16.17
CA GLU A 500 -24.42 0.92 -15.79
C GLU A 500 -24.97 0.98 -14.36
N PHE A 501 -26.14 0.42 -14.11
CA PHE A 501 -26.78 0.28 -12.80
C PHE A 501 -27.04 -1.20 -12.51
N THR A 502 -26.62 -1.66 -11.34
CA THR A 502 -26.81 -3.05 -10.89
C THR A 502 -27.30 -3.07 -9.44
N LEU A 503 -28.54 -3.52 -9.24
CA LEU A 503 -29.14 -3.74 -7.93
C LEU A 503 -28.99 -5.20 -7.52
N GLY A 504 -28.54 -5.45 -6.31
CA GLY A 504 -28.50 -6.79 -5.75
C GLY A 504 -28.08 -6.80 -4.28
N ASN A 505 -27.72 -7.97 -3.77
CA ASN A 505 -27.17 -8.17 -2.44
C ASN A 505 -26.15 -9.31 -2.44
N MET A 506 -25.75 -9.78 -1.26
CA MET A 506 -24.80 -10.89 -1.10
C MET A 506 -25.24 -12.18 -1.81
N ASN A 507 -26.55 -12.37 -2.03
CA ASN A 507 -27.09 -13.56 -2.71
C ASN A 507 -26.98 -13.46 -4.23
N GLY A 508 -26.87 -12.26 -4.80
CA GLY A 508 -26.77 -12.06 -6.24
C GLY A 508 -27.37 -10.75 -6.73
N ILE A 509 -27.43 -10.63 -8.06
CA ILE A 509 -28.01 -9.49 -8.77
C ILE A 509 -29.51 -9.72 -8.94
N GLU A 510 -30.31 -8.72 -8.61
CA GLU A 510 -31.76 -8.71 -8.78
C GLU A 510 -32.18 -7.99 -10.07
N LYS A 511 -31.63 -6.79 -10.30
CA LYS A 511 -31.97 -5.95 -11.47
C LYS A 511 -30.71 -5.30 -12.03
N LYS A 512 -30.68 -5.08 -13.34
CA LYS A 512 -29.59 -4.35 -14.00
C LYS A 512 -30.08 -3.61 -15.24
N ILE A 513 -29.46 -2.47 -15.54
CA ILE A 513 -29.79 -1.66 -16.70
C ILE A 513 -28.59 -0.77 -17.07
N SER A 514 -28.31 -0.60 -18.36
CA SER A 514 -27.34 0.38 -18.86
C SER A 514 -28.07 1.53 -19.53
N LEU A 515 -27.74 2.76 -19.13
CA LEU A 515 -28.28 3.98 -19.69
C LEU A 515 -27.25 4.65 -20.57
N ASN A 516 -27.69 5.21 -21.70
CA ASN A 516 -26.85 5.96 -22.64
C ASN A 516 -26.50 7.38 -22.12
N ILE A 517 -26.17 7.50 -20.84
CA ILE A 517 -25.69 8.73 -20.18
C ILE A 517 -24.25 8.48 -19.75
N GLY A 518 -23.28 9.27 -20.17
CA GLY A 518 -21.87 9.03 -19.87
C GLY A 518 -21.08 10.33 -19.90
N SER A 519 -19.96 10.35 -19.17
CA SER A 519 -19.17 11.58 -18.95
C SER A 519 -18.64 12.21 -20.24
N VAL A 520 -18.16 11.42 -21.19
CA VAL A 520 -17.72 11.90 -22.52
C VAL A 520 -18.94 12.32 -23.33
N ARG A 521 -19.99 11.48 -23.38
CA ARG A 521 -21.19 11.72 -24.19
C ARG A 521 -21.89 13.03 -23.81
N ILE A 522 -22.04 13.30 -22.51
CA ILE A 522 -22.72 14.52 -22.04
C ILE A 522 -21.86 15.75 -22.33
N THR A 523 -20.53 15.63 -22.16
CA THR A 523 -19.59 16.68 -22.51
C THR A 523 -19.65 17.02 -23.99
N GLU A 524 -19.55 16.02 -24.87
CA GLU A 524 -19.63 16.23 -26.32
C GLU A 524 -20.99 16.78 -26.76
N LYS A 525 -22.08 16.35 -26.12
CA LYS A 525 -23.43 16.73 -26.51
C LYS A 525 -23.84 18.15 -26.07
N PHE A 526 -23.39 18.59 -24.89
CA PHE A 526 -23.88 19.83 -24.28
C PHE A 526 -22.80 20.86 -23.96
N PHE A 527 -21.55 20.43 -23.81
CA PHE A 527 -20.48 21.31 -23.34
C PHE A 527 -19.37 21.53 -24.35
N LEU A 528 -19.25 20.73 -25.40
CA LEU A 528 -18.22 20.88 -26.43
C LEU A 528 -18.84 21.31 -27.76
N GLU A 529 -18.50 22.52 -28.21
CA GLU A 529 -18.94 23.03 -29.51
C GLU A 529 -17.75 23.62 -30.25
N ASN A 530 -17.49 23.14 -31.48
CA ASN A 530 -16.36 23.58 -32.32
C ASN A 530 -14.99 23.55 -31.60
N GLY A 531 -14.76 22.54 -30.76
CA GLY A 531 -13.52 22.38 -30.00
C GLY A 531 -13.37 23.31 -28.80
N ARG A 532 -14.43 24.04 -28.40
CA ARG A 532 -14.45 24.92 -27.23
C ARG A 532 -15.45 24.44 -26.20
N TYR A 533 -15.04 24.46 -24.94
CA TYR A 533 -15.90 24.08 -23.82
C TYR A 533 -16.78 25.26 -23.36
N ASN A 534 -18.09 25.03 -23.24
CA ASN A 534 -19.08 26.00 -22.75
C ASN A 534 -19.95 25.41 -21.64
N TYR A 535 -19.53 25.63 -20.40
CA TYR A 535 -20.26 25.25 -19.19
C TYR A 535 -21.16 26.39 -18.68
N SER A 536 -22.00 26.99 -19.55
CA SER A 536 -23.01 27.97 -19.15
C SER A 536 -24.09 27.34 -18.28
N GLU A 537 -24.84 28.16 -17.53
CA GLU A 537 -25.98 27.67 -16.76
C GLU A 537 -27.06 27.04 -17.64
N GLU A 538 -27.33 27.64 -18.80
CA GLU A 538 -28.25 27.11 -19.82
C GLU A 538 -27.84 25.71 -20.29
N ASN A 539 -26.57 25.49 -20.64
CA ASN A 539 -26.11 24.17 -21.08
C ASN A 539 -26.16 23.14 -19.93
N ARG A 540 -25.90 23.55 -18.69
CA ARG A 540 -26.03 22.67 -17.53
C ARG A 540 -27.49 22.26 -17.27
N ASN A 541 -28.44 23.19 -17.42
CA ASN A 541 -29.86 22.88 -17.27
C ASN A 541 -30.34 21.92 -18.37
N ARG A 542 -29.96 22.14 -19.63
CA ARG A 542 -30.25 21.21 -20.73
C ARG A 542 -29.65 19.81 -20.52
N ALA A 543 -28.43 19.77 -19.97
CA ALA A 543 -27.78 18.51 -19.63
C ALA A 543 -28.50 17.78 -18.49
N LYS A 544 -28.94 18.50 -17.45
CA LYS A 544 -29.74 17.99 -16.32
C LYS A 544 -31.07 17.39 -16.81
N GLU A 545 -31.86 18.15 -17.56
CA GLU A 545 -33.15 17.68 -18.11
C GLU A 545 -32.96 16.37 -18.90
N TRP A 546 -31.93 16.32 -19.76
CA TRP A 546 -31.63 15.11 -20.54
C TRP A 546 -31.20 13.92 -19.67
N ILE A 547 -30.50 14.15 -18.56
CA ILE A 547 -30.17 13.07 -17.61
C ILE A 547 -31.45 12.59 -16.93
N GLU A 548 -32.27 13.50 -16.40
CA GLU A 548 -33.51 13.18 -15.69
C GLU A 548 -34.45 12.32 -16.57
N GLU A 549 -34.65 12.69 -17.83
CA GLU A 549 -35.41 11.90 -18.82
C GLU A 549 -34.87 10.47 -19.00
N ASN A 550 -33.53 10.29 -18.96
CA ASN A 550 -32.94 8.96 -19.09
C ASN A 550 -33.06 8.16 -17.79
N LEU A 551 -32.98 8.81 -16.64
CA LEU A 551 -33.11 8.19 -15.32
C LEU A 551 -34.54 7.70 -15.06
N GLU A 552 -35.57 8.22 -15.74
CA GLU A 552 -36.95 7.69 -15.65
C GLU A 552 -37.05 6.19 -15.94
N LYS A 553 -36.11 5.62 -16.72
CA LYS A 553 -36.02 4.18 -16.97
C LYS A 553 -35.64 3.36 -15.72
N LEU A 554 -35.24 4.02 -14.64
CA LEU A 554 -34.90 3.42 -13.35
C LEU A 554 -36.06 3.47 -12.34
N GLU A 555 -37.28 3.83 -12.76
CA GLU A 555 -38.40 4.01 -11.83
C GLU A 555 -38.67 2.76 -10.97
N GLU A 556 -38.49 1.56 -11.55
CA GLU A 556 -38.65 0.29 -10.84
C GLU A 556 -37.62 0.06 -9.71
N PHE A 557 -36.50 0.80 -9.71
CA PHE A 557 -35.47 0.71 -8.67
C PHE A 557 -35.87 1.51 -7.43
N LYS A 558 -36.68 2.57 -7.55
CA LYS A 558 -37.10 3.43 -6.42
C LYS A 558 -37.96 2.70 -5.38
N ASN A 559 -38.58 1.58 -5.77
CA ASN A 559 -39.44 0.78 -4.89
C ASN A 559 -38.64 -0.07 -3.89
N GLU A 560 -37.32 -0.12 -4.01
CA GLU A 560 -36.43 -0.96 -3.22
C GLU A 560 -35.63 -0.11 -2.21
N SER A 561 -35.35 -0.66 -1.03
CA SER A 561 -34.43 -0.03 -0.07
C SER A 561 -33.00 -0.49 -0.36
N PHE A 562 -32.11 0.44 -0.72
CA PHE A 562 -30.72 0.14 -1.02
C PHE A 562 -29.74 1.21 -0.55
N ILE A 563 -28.47 0.82 -0.40
CA ILE A 563 -27.33 1.73 -0.36
C ILE A 563 -26.84 1.98 -1.78
N LEU A 564 -26.52 3.24 -2.07
CA LEU A 564 -25.99 3.65 -3.36
C LEU A 564 -24.46 3.59 -3.34
N VAL A 565 -23.86 2.86 -4.29
CA VAL A 565 -22.41 2.69 -4.39
C VAL A 565 -21.94 3.09 -5.78
N GLY A 566 -21.03 4.05 -5.83
CA GLY A 566 -20.44 4.54 -7.07
C GLY A 566 -19.04 3.99 -7.29
N VAL A 567 -18.82 3.39 -8.46
CA VAL A 567 -17.51 2.86 -8.88
C VAL A 567 -16.86 3.72 -9.97
N ALA A 568 -15.58 3.43 -10.19
CA ALA A 568 -14.75 4.03 -11.23
C ALA A 568 -14.47 5.52 -11.02
N GLY A 569 -13.70 6.08 -11.96
CA GLY A 569 -12.94 7.26 -11.62
C GLY A 569 -13.71 8.58 -11.57
N THR A 570 -14.99 8.64 -11.95
CA THR A 570 -15.78 9.86 -11.72
C THR A 570 -16.03 10.06 -10.23
N THR A 571 -16.38 8.99 -9.51
CA THR A 571 -16.68 9.04 -8.07
C THR A 571 -15.40 9.10 -7.24
N THR A 572 -14.38 8.32 -7.59
CA THR A 572 -13.09 8.35 -6.87
C THR A 572 -12.37 9.69 -6.99
N THR A 573 -12.50 10.37 -8.14
CA THR A 573 -11.96 11.73 -8.32
C THR A 573 -12.59 12.74 -7.36
N GLN A 574 -13.89 12.61 -7.02
CA GLN A 574 -14.52 13.53 -6.08
C GLN A 574 -13.87 13.47 -4.71
N VAL A 575 -13.58 12.25 -4.24
CA VAL A 575 -12.93 12.01 -2.95
C VAL A 575 -11.48 12.48 -2.99
N SER A 576 -10.74 12.16 -4.06
CA SER A 576 -9.37 12.64 -4.25
C SER A 576 -9.27 14.18 -4.18
N VAL A 577 -10.22 14.89 -4.79
CA VAL A 577 -10.30 16.36 -4.76
C VAL A 577 -10.71 16.87 -3.38
N ARG A 578 -11.67 16.23 -2.72
CA ARG A 578 -12.07 16.56 -1.32
C ARG A 578 -10.86 16.50 -0.38
N GLU A 579 -10.09 15.42 -0.47
CA GLU A 579 -8.89 15.19 0.35
C GLU A 579 -7.67 15.97 -0.13
N LYS A 580 -7.76 16.67 -1.27
CA LYS A 580 -6.66 17.42 -1.92
C LYS A 580 -5.42 16.54 -2.12
N MET A 581 -5.61 15.29 -2.53
CA MET A 581 -4.53 14.32 -2.66
C MET A 581 -3.49 14.77 -3.69
N GLU A 582 -2.23 14.86 -3.26
CA GLU A 582 -1.09 15.05 -4.18
C GLU A 582 -0.59 13.70 -4.71
N ILE A 583 -0.69 12.66 -3.88
CA ILE A 583 -0.44 11.27 -4.21
C ILE A 583 -1.75 10.52 -3.96
N TYR A 584 -2.25 9.83 -4.99
CA TYR A 584 -3.50 9.07 -4.93
C TYR A 584 -3.38 7.94 -3.90
N ASP A 585 -4.34 7.87 -2.98
CA ASP A 585 -4.40 6.87 -1.92
C ASP A 585 -5.73 6.13 -2.01
N SER A 586 -5.68 4.91 -2.56
CA SER A 586 -6.88 4.08 -2.76
C SER A 586 -7.50 3.65 -1.44
N GLU A 587 -6.73 3.48 -0.36
CA GLU A 587 -7.27 3.07 0.94
C GLU A 587 -8.16 4.17 1.55
N LYS A 588 -7.80 5.45 1.34
CA LYS A 588 -8.62 6.59 1.78
C LYS A 588 -9.88 6.80 0.94
N ILE A 589 -9.87 6.35 -0.32
CA ILE A 589 -11.01 6.49 -1.23
C ILE A 589 -12.00 5.35 -1.06
N HIS A 590 -11.49 4.13 -0.91
CA HIS A 590 -12.30 2.94 -0.83
C HIS A 590 -13.23 2.97 0.39
N LEU A 591 -14.53 2.74 0.16
CA LEU A 591 -15.61 2.83 1.14
C LEU A 591 -15.80 4.19 1.81
N SER A 592 -15.20 5.26 1.26
CA SER A 592 -15.49 6.62 1.71
C SER A 592 -16.91 7.02 1.32
N ASP A 593 -17.55 7.79 2.19
CA ASP A 593 -18.81 8.45 1.87
C ASP A 593 -18.56 9.70 1.03
N LEU A 594 -19.53 10.03 0.18
CA LEU A 594 -19.54 11.24 -0.62
C LEU A 594 -20.94 11.85 -0.59
N THR A 595 -21.05 13.05 -0.04
CA THR A 595 -22.32 13.75 0.16
C THR A 595 -22.70 14.60 -1.05
N THR A 596 -24.00 14.85 -1.21
CA THR A 596 -24.53 15.75 -2.25
C THR A 596 -23.93 17.16 -2.17
N LYS A 597 -23.62 17.62 -0.94
CA LYS A 597 -22.96 18.91 -0.71
C LYS A 597 -21.55 18.92 -1.27
N GLU A 598 -20.74 17.92 -0.94
CA GLU A 598 -19.35 17.84 -1.42
C GLU A 598 -19.27 17.73 -2.95
N ILE A 599 -20.19 16.98 -3.57
CA ILE A 599 -20.30 16.90 -5.02
C ILE A 599 -20.63 18.26 -5.63
N SER A 600 -21.51 19.02 -4.99
CA SER A 600 -21.86 20.38 -5.44
C SER A 600 -20.69 21.35 -5.28
N ASP A 601 -20.00 21.31 -4.13
CA ASP A 601 -18.81 22.12 -3.86
C ASP A 601 -17.69 21.82 -4.88
N ASN A 602 -17.48 20.54 -5.21
CA ASN A 602 -16.52 20.12 -6.24
C ASN A 602 -16.95 20.56 -7.64
N LEU A 603 -18.24 20.47 -7.99
CA LEU A 603 -18.75 20.95 -9.27
C LEU A 603 -18.46 22.45 -9.46
N ASP A 604 -18.73 23.26 -8.44
CA ASP A 604 -18.43 24.70 -8.45
C ASP A 604 -16.92 24.95 -8.57
N LEU A 605 -16.11 24.17 -7.85
CA LEU A 605 -14.65 24.22 -7.93
C LEU A 605 -14.15 23.91 -9.35
N PHE A 606 -14.67 22.85 -9.99
CA PHE A 606 -14.30 22.46 -11.34
C PHE A 606 -14.70 23.53 -12.35
N ILE A 607 -15.95 24.01 -12.31
CA ILE A 607 -16.44 25.07 -13.21
C ILE A 607 -15.60 26.32 -13.06
N LYS A 608 -15.27 26.73 -11.83
CA LYS A 608 -14.48 27.94 -11.57
C LYS A 608 -13.03 27.81 -12.05
N ASN A 609 -12.37 26.69 -11.81
CA ASN A 609 -10.94 26.55 -12.12
C ASN A 609 -10.70 26.16 -13.57
N ILE A 610 -11.47 25.21 -14.13
CA ILE A 610 -11.29 24.74 -15.50
C ILE A 610 -11.59 25.86 -16.51
N LYS A 611 -12.60 26.73 -16.25
CA LYS A 611 -12.84 27.93 -17.06
C LYS A 611 -11.67 28.92 -17.08
N ASN A 612 -10.86 28.95 -16.03
CA ASN A 612 -9.74 29.87 -15.87
C ASN A 612 -8.38 29.21 -16.15
N ASP A 613 -8.39 28.03 -16.76
CA ASP A 613 -7.22 27.20 -17.00
C ASP A 613 -6.35 26.95 -15.74
N LYS A 614 -6.98 26.84 -14.58
CA LYS A 614 -6.31 26.53 -13.31
C LYS A 614 -6.37 25.04 -12.98
N ASP A 615 -5.33 24.57 -12.31
CA ASP A 615 -5.26 23.21 -11.77
C ASP A 615 -6.13 23.05 -10.52
N VAL A 616 -6.62 21.83 -10.32
CA VAL A 616 -7.37 21.43 -9.14
C VAL A 616 -6.61 20.27 -8.48
N LYS A 617 -6.18 20.46 -7.23
CA LYS A 617 -5.50 19.39 -6.48
C LYS A 617 -6.41 18.16 -6.37
N GLY A 618 -5.86 16.97 -6.59
CA GLY A 618 -6.60 15.70 -6.60
C GLY A 618 -7.32 15.37 -7.91
N LEU A 619 -7.36 16.28 -8.90
CA LEU A 619 -7.94 16.02 -10.22
C LEU A 619 -6.85 15.60 -11.22
N ASP A 620 -6.97 14.40 -11.79
CA ASP A 620 -6.11 13.99 -12.91
C ASP A 620 -6.36 14.88 -14.13
N THR A 621 -5.30 15.48 -14.66
CA THR A 621 -5.29 16.28 -15.90
C THR A 621 -6.01 15.60 -17.07
N LYS A 622 -5.93 14.27 -17.19
CA LYS A 622 -6.60 13.49 -18.24
C LYS A 622 -8.12 13.46 -18.10
N ARG A 623 -8.66 13.74 -16.90
CA ARG A 623 -10.11 13.76 -16.61
C ARG A 623 -10.72 15.15 -16.70
N ARG A 624 -9.90 16.19 -16.77
CA ARG A 624 -10.31 17.60 -16.73
C ARG A 624 -11.44 17.93 -17.70
N ASP A 625 -11.39 17.37 -18.89
CA ASP A 625 -12.33 17.65 -19.98
C ASP A 625 -13.73 17.07 -19.75
N VAL A 626 -13.82 15.97 -18.99
CA VAL A 626 -15.06 15.19 -18.85
C VAL A 626 -15.60 15.17 -17.43
N ILE A 627 -14.81 15.61 -16.43
CA ILE A 627 -15.17 15.52 -15.03
C ILE A 627 -16.42 16.35 -14.69
N ILE A 628 -16.62 17.52 -15.31
CA ILE A 628 -17.82 18.34 -15.09
C ILE A 628 -19.07 17.57 -15.53
N GLY A 629 -19.04 16.98 -16.72
CA GLY A 629 -20.14 16.15 -17.23
C GLY A 629 -20.43 14.96 -16.32
N GLY A 630 -19.39 14.24 -15.89
CA GLY A 630 -19.52 13.14 -14.93
C GLY A 630 -20.07 13.57 -13.57
N THR A 631 -19.66 14.74 -13.06
CA THR A 631 -20.12 15.29 -11.77
C THR A 631 -21.60 15.68 -11.82
N ILE A 632 -22.08 16.20 -12.95
CA ILE A 632 -23.50 16.49 -13.14
C ILE A 632 -24.30 15.18 -13.15
N ILE A 633 -23.87 14.15 -13.90
CA ILE A 633 -24.53 12.82 -13.88
C ILE A 633 -24.60 12.29 -12.44
N LEU A 634 -23.49 12.35 -11.70
CA LEU A 634 -23.42 11.89 -10.31
C LEU A 634 -24.42 12.60 -9.39
N LYS A 635 -24.50 13.93 -9.50
CA LYS A 635 -25.42 14.77 -8.73
C LYS A 635 -26.88 14.42 -9.05
N GLU A 636 -27.22 14.27 -10.33
CA GLU A 636 -28.58 13.94 -10.74
C GLU A 636 -28.99 12.50 -10.34
N ILE A 637 -28.05 11.55 -10.28
CA ILE A 637 -28.32 10.21 -9.72
C ILE A 637 -28.74 10.30 -8.24
N LEU A 638 -28.03 11.09 -7.42
CA LEU A 638 -28.37 11.29 -6.01
C LEU A 638 -29.73 11.99 -5.84
N GLU A 639 -29.99 13.04 -6.62
CA GLU A 639 -31.26 13.76 -6.61
C GLU A 639 -32.42 12.84 -7.02
N TYR A 640 -32.26 12.06 -8.09
CA TYR A 640 -33.28 11.14 -8.60
C TYR A 640 -33.67 10.06 -7.58
N PHE A 641 -32.68 9.47 -6.90
CA PHE A 641 -32.91 8.47 -5.85
C PHE A 641 -33.17 9.05 -4.46
N LYS A 642 -33.16 10.38 -4.31
CA LYS A 642 -33.34 11.09 -3.04
C LYS A 642 -32.37 10.59 -1.95
N LYS A 643 -31.09 10.48 -2.30
CA LYS A 643 -30.01 10.07 -1.40
C LYS A 643 -29.17 11.28 -1.03
N ASP A 644 -28.84 11.41 0.25
CA ASP A 644 -27.98 12.50 0.76
C ASP A 644 -26.49 12.21 0.54
N SER A 645 -26.14 10.93 0.35
CA SER A 645 -24.78 10.46 0.10
C SER A 645 -24.75 9.13 -0.65
N LEU A 646 -23.56 8.77 -1.12
CA LEU A 646 -23.21 7.46 -1.68
C LEU A 646 -21.88 6.98 -1.10
N ILE A 647 -21.62 5.68 -1.22
CA ILE A 647 -20.32 5.08 -0.90
C ILE A 647 -19.48 4.99 -2.18
N VAL A 648 -18.20 5.32 -2.11
CA VAL A 648 -17.26 5.20 -3.24
C VAL A 648 -16.48 3.89 -3.13
N SER A 649 -16.41 3.11 -4.20
CA SER A 649 -15.64 1.86 -4.23
C SER A 649 -14.50 1.91 -5.24
N GLU A 650 -13.27 1.66 -4.77
CA GLU A 650 -12.11 1.31 -5.60
C GLU A 650 -12.17 -0.10 -6.20
N ASN A 651 -13.00 -0.99 -5.63
CA ASN A 651 -13.17 -2.34 -6.17
C ASN A 651 -14.22 -2.30 -7.28
N ASP A 652 -13.84 -2.83 -8.44
CA ASP A 652 -14.63 -2.83 -9.67
C ASP A 652 -14.56 -4.19 -10.39
N ASN A 653 -14.79 -4.19 -11.71
CA ASN A 653 -14.71 -5.38 -12.56
C ASN A 653 -13.35 -6.11 -12.50
N LEU A 654 -12.23 -5.42 -12.25
CA LEU A 654 -10.91 -6.06 -12.11
C LEU A 654 -10.85 -6.90 -10.83
N MET A 655 -11.35 -6.37 -9.71
CA MET A 655 -11.46 -7.12 -8.46
C MET A 655 -12.44 -8.28 -8.62
N GLY A 656 -13.59 -8.05 -9.24
CA GLY A 656 -14.55 -9.09 -9.57
C GLY A 656 -13.94 -10.24 -10.37
N ALA A 657 -13.14 -9.93 -11.39
CA ALA A 657 -12.43 -10.91 -12.20
C ALA A 657 -11.36 -11.67 -11.39
N ILE A 658 -10.65 -10.99 -10.48
CA ILE A 658 -9.71 -11.65 -9.55
C ILE A 658 -10.42 -12.66 -8.64
N LEU A 659 -11.65 -12.37 -8.21
CA LEU A 659 -12.37 -13.23 -7.27
C LEU A 659 -13.14 -14.36 -7.96
N GLU A 660 -13.87 -14.06 -9.04
CA GLU A 660 -14.82 -14.98 -9.66
C GLU A 660 -14.37 -15.52 -11.03
N GLY A 661 -13.31 -14.95 -11.63
CA GLY A 661 -13.05 -15.13 -13.06
C GLY A 661 -14.10 -14.44 -13.92
N VAL A 662 -14.21 -14.84 -15.19
CA VAL A 662 -15.15 -14.23 -16.15
C VAL A 662 -16.16 -15.19 -16.76
N ASN A 663 -15.80 -16.45 -17.05
CA ASN A 663 -16.72 -17.42 -17.67
C ASN A 663 -17.47 -18.28 -16.64
N GLU A 664 -18.64 -18.82 -17.00
CA GLU A 664 -19.36 -19.81 -16.19
C GLU A 664 -18.54 -21.07 -15.89
N ASN A 665 -17.67 -21.52 -16.80
CA ASN A 665 -16.77 -22.66 -16.55
C ASN A 665 -15.69 -22.34 -15.51
N ASP A 666 -15.21 -21.09 -15.45
CA ASP A 666 -14.31 -20.62 -14.40
C ASP A 666 -15.05 -20.49 -13.06
N ARG A 667 -16.38 -20.28 -13.12
CA ARG A 667 -17.30 -20.31 -11.97
C ARG A 667 -17.73 -21.73 -11.60
N CYS A 668 -17.50 -22.77 -12.40
CA CYS A 668 -18.00 -24.14 -12.19
C CYS A 668 -16.96 -25.12 -11.65
N SER A 669 -15.75 -24.68 -11.33
CA SER A 669 -14.94 -25.35 -10.30
C SER A 669 -15.43 -25.02 -8.87
N LYS A 670 -16.71 -24.68 -8.71
CA LYS A 670 -17.40 -24.37 -7.45
C LYS A 670 -17.66 -25.65 -6.66
#